data_AF-A0A931N5E8-F1
#
_entry.id   AF-A0A931N5E8-F1
#
_cell.length_a   1.000
_cell.length_b   1.000
_cell.length_c   1.000
_cell.angle_alpha   90.00
_cell.angle_beta   90.00
_cell.angle_gamma   90.00
#
_symmetry.space_group_name_H-M   'P 1'
#
loop_
_entity.id
_entity.type
_entity.pdbx_description
1 polymer ?
#
loop_
_entity_poly.entity_id
_entity_poly.type
_entity_poly.pdbx_seq_one_letter_code
_entity_poly.pdbx_strand_id
1 'polypeptide(L)'
;MLGAGIGGLTAAAALRQAGFAVELYEAAPELRGQGFGLALQANGITALRTIGPGIEEELLERGGRIETFRFNTADGTRLREFLVRRQDERLGAPSVALHRRDLHAVLLRAIGDTPTHTGARASRFIDDGERIRVEFADGRVADGDLLVGADGIHSVVRAQLHGRAEPRPGNFVAWLACAPFEHAAVPRGSSIHYWSTGMRFGIHDIGHGRVYWWGTMTMPGALAANWHGDKEDLRGLYADWAPEVRACIDRTDWADVLAVPCQDRPPLDHWGRGRVTLLGDAAHPMLPSLGQGANSAIEDAVVLANSLRTSLDPVAGLRRYERMRADRTATLINGSRSLGRIEQLVDPALVKVRDTYLRFAPAEHFLREMAEPMSFPPLDGPTARLPRPLSPAERWHWIADQLAPLHILARVRVHGSITAEQVRVGLDEAQRAHPLLGVAVVAESDGTAPRFVPVSTPIPLRHVESADPTAWLTEVDDVELRDHFDWRTGPLARAVLITDTNGEASDLILTLHYAIADGESAMAVAKQVLQVAAGEVAALEPAPVRPGPEDLFPAGFTGARGLGRTVGALLRDQKSQLRRPRRLEPTRLAPPSRCRSRVVHRGLDADRLDALLAACERHGVGLRAALSAALLTASARESGADAESWYTVGSSVNFRDRLGVVADAEVGTYQGMIATAARYAPWRSLWQIAAGLERAYDTRMDRDDHLAMLNMLAVAAPKSVADSASAVRMMRTRGPGHLCITDLGHYAFPDKIGAWRLSGAQFVSGMSICGFIMATANATHGELFFNLGYVEPAVSRQRADRLADESIRALLSAI
;
A
#
# COMPACT_ATOMS: atom_id res chain seq x y z
N MET A 1 -20.84 -18.56 6.94
CA MET A 1 -20.62 -17.39 7.82
C MET A 1 -21.45 -17.52 9.08
N LEU A 2 -20.89 -17.19 10.25
CA LEU A 2 -21.62 -17.24 11.54
C LEU A 2 -21.88 -15.81 12.05
N GLY A 3 -23.14 -15.43 12.18
CA GLY A 3 -23.62 -14.13 12.66
C GLY A 3 -24.22 -13.24 11.56
N ALA A 4 -25.45 -12.76 11.77
CA ALA A 4 -26.18 -11.80 10.92
C ALA A 4 -26.19 -10.36 11.50
N GLY A 5 -25.14 -10.02 12.26
CA GLY A 5 -24.89 -8.64 12.67
C GLY A 5 -24.46 -7.76 11.49
N ILE A 6 -24.16 -6.48 11.75
CA ILE A 6 -23.70 -5.53 10.72
C ILE A 6 -22.54 -6.12 9.91
N GLY A 7 -21.46 -6.53 10.58
CA GLY A 7 -20.28 -7.09 9.91
C GLY A 7 -20.59 -8.36 9.09
N GLY A 8 -21.42 -9.25 9.62
CA GLY A 8 -21.80 -10.49 8.94
C GLY A 8 -22.62 -10.26 7.68
N LEU A 9 -23.62 -9.37 7.74
CA LEU A 9 -24.41 -9.02 6.57
C LEU A 9 -23.61 -8.24 5.52
N THR A 10 -22.77 -7.29 5.94
CA THR A 10 -21.87 -6.55 5.02
C THR A 10 -20.91 -7.52 4.33
N ALA A 11 -20.32 -8.47 5.06
CA ALA A 11 -19.41 -9.45 4.47
C ALA A 11 -20.12 -10.42 3.53
N ALA A 12 -21.33 -10.87 3.85
CA ALA A 12 -22.11 -11.69 2.93
C ALA A 12 -22.40 -10.94 1.61
N ALA A 13 -22.79 -9.66 1.68
CA ALA A 13 -23.02 -8.85 0.50
C ALA A 13 -21.75 -8.67 -0.34
N ALA A 14 -20.63 -8.33 0.32
CA ALA A 14 -19.33 -8.12 -0.34
C ALA A 14 -18.77 -9.40 -0.97
N LEU A 15 -18.84 -10.53 -0.26
CA LEU A 15 -18.36 -11.82 -0.75
C LEU A 15 -19.20 -12.33 -1.92
N ARG A 16 -20.52 -12.14 -1.88
CA ARG A 16 -21.41 -12.47 -3.00
C ARG A 16 -21.04 -11.68 -4.26
N GLN A 17 -20.79 -10.38 -4.14
CA GLN A 17 -20.34 -9.56 -5.26
C GLN A 17 -18.96 -9.96 -5.79
N ALA A 18 -18.08 -10.47 -4.92
CA ALA A 18 -16.81 -11.04 -5.30
C ALA A 18 -16.92 -12.44 -5.93
N GLY A 19 -18.13 -12.98 -6.12
CA GLY A 19 -18.38 -14.26 -6.80
C GLY A 19 -18.40 -15.49 -5.88
N PHE A 20 -18.41 -15.31 -4.55
CA PHE A 20 -18.45 -16.43 -3.61
C PHE A 20 -19.89 -16.88 -3.32
N ALA A 21 -20.08 -18.19 -3.19
CA ALA A 21 -21.29 -18.76 -2.59
C ALA A 21 -21.22 -18.60 -1.07
N VAL A 22 -22.23 -17.96 -0.48
CA VAL A 22 -22.25 -17.62 0.95
C VAL A 22 -23.52 -18.21 1.59
N GLU A 23 -23.35 -18.88 2.73
CA GLU A 23 -24.45 -19.22 3.62
C GLU A 23 -24.25 -18.51 4.96
N LEU A 24 -25.32 -17.96 5.52
CA LEU A 24 -25.28 -17.16 6.74
C LEU A 24 -26.13 -17.82 7.84
N TYR A 25 -25.55 -17.99 9.02
CA TYR A 25 -26.19 -18.64 10.16
C TYR A 25 -26.29 -17.68 11.34
N GLU A 26 -27.50 -17.46 11.85
CA GLU A 26 -27.78 -16.54 12.95
C GLU A 26 -28.40 -17.28 14.13
N ALA A 27 -27.91 -17.00 15.33
CA ALA A 27 -28.39 -17.64 16.56
C ALA A 27 -29.80 -17.15 16.96
N ALA A 28 -30.13 -15.89 16.69
CA ALA A 28 -31.46 -15.34 16.94
C ALA A 28 -32.51 -16.00 16.02
N PRO A 29 -33.77 -16.18 16.50
CA PRO A 29 -34.84 -16.75 15.68
C PRO A 29 -35.28 -15.84 14.53
N GLU A 30 -35.01 -14.54 14.63
CA GLU A 30 -35.39 -13.53 13.65
C GLU A 30 -34.25 -12.54 13.40
N LEU A 31 -34.14 -12.06 12.16
CA LEU A 31 -33.15 -11.06 11.74
C LEU A 31 -33.68 -9.65 12.07
N ARG A 32 -33.32 -9.12 13.25
CA ARG A 32 -33.75 -7.78 13.68
C ARG A 32 -32.58 -6.97 14.26
N GLY A 33 -32.49 -5.71 13.87
CA GLY A 33 -31.62 -4.74 14.53
C GLY A 33 -32.10 -4.40 15.95
N GLN A 34 -31.15 -4.16 16.86
CA GLN A 34 -31.45 -3.68 18.22
C GLN A 34 -32.09 -2.28 18.18
N GLY A 35 -32.81 -1.91 19.25
CA GLY A 35 -33.68 -0.72 19.32
C GLY A 35 -33.01 0.65 19.47
N PHE A 36 -31.69 0.75 19.26
CA PHE A 36 -30.94 2.00 19.42
C PHE A 36 -30.24 2.42 18.12
N GLY A 37 -29.71 3.65 18.09
CA GLY A 37 -29.05 4.24 16.92
C GLY A 37 -27.53 4.06 16.90
N LEU A 38 -26.93 4.45 15.79
CA LEU A 38 -25.48 4.49 15.63
C LEU A 38 -25.09 5.60 14.65
N ALA A 39 -23.81 5.96 14.65
CA ALA A 39 -23.22 6.84 13.65
C ALA A 39 -22.31 6.04 12.72
N LEU A 40 -22.62 6.06 11.42
CA LEU A 40 -21.70 5.67 10.37
C LEU A 40 -20.85 6.88 10.02
N GLN A 41 -19.54 6.72 10.15
CA GLN A 41 -18.56 7.76 9.82
C GLN A 41 -18.09 7.58 8.37
N ALA A 42 -17.36 8.56 7.84
CA ALA A 42 -16.92 8.59 6.45
C ALA A 42 -16.23 7.29 5.98
N ASN A 43 -15.46 6.64 6.84
CA ASN A 43 -14.84 5.34 6.54
C ASN A 43 -15.87 4.23 6.32
N GLY A 44 -16.85 4.10 7.21
CA GLY A 44 -17.91 3.10 7.08
C GLY A 44 -18.74 3.32 5.82
N ILE A 45 -19.09 4.57 5.52
CA ILE A 45 -19.83 4.91 4.29
C ILE A 45 -18.98 4.63 3.03
N THR A 46 -17.70 5.03 3.03
CA THR A 46 -16.79 4.74 1.91
C THR A 46 -16.67 3.24 1.65
N ALA A 47 -16.56 2.43 2.70
CA ALA A 47 -16.55 0.98 2.57
C ALA A 47 -17.91 0.46 2.04
N LEU A 48 -19.04 0.95 2.55
CA LEU A 48 -20.36 0.51 2.09
C LEU A 48 -20.61 0.80 0.60
N ARG A 49 -20.13 1.92 0.05
CA ARG A 49 -20.25 2.22 -1.39
C ARG A 49 -19.74 1.10 -2.29
N THR A 50 -18.76 0.34 -1.82
CA THR A 50 -18.17 -0.76 -2.60
C THR A 50 -19.06 -1.99 -2.67
N ILE A 51 -20.03 -2.13 -1.74
CA ILE A 51 -20.91 -3.30 -1.66
C ILE A 51 -22.24 -3.10 -2.39
N GLY A 52 -22.46 -1.97 -3.07
CA GLY A 52 -23.62 -1.78 -3.92
C GLY A 52 -23.91 -0.31 -4.28
N PRO A 53 -24.36 -0.03 -5.52
CA PRO A 53 -24.76 1.30 -5.92
C PRO A 53 -26.00 1.75 -5.13
N GLY A 54 -26.09 3.04 -4.78
CA GLY A 54 -27.27 3.61 -4.13
C GLY A 54 -27.33 3.43 -2.60
N ILE A 55 -26.39 2.68 -2.00
CA ILE A 55 -26.46 2.35 -0.57
C ILE A 55 -26.25 3.58 0.31
N GLU A 56 -25.41 4.53 -0.11
CA GLU A 56 -25.21 5.77 0.62
C GLU A 56 -26.45 6.65 0.59
N GLU A 57 -27.05 6.79 -0.59
CA GLU A 57 -28.26 7.54 -0.81
C GLU A 57 -29.39 6.99 0.06
N GLU A 58 -29.56 5.67 0.08
CA GLU A 58 -30.55 5.03 0.93
C GLU A 58 -30.27 5.25 2.44
N LEU A 59 -29.01 5.25 2.86
CA LEU A 59 -28.65 5.54 4.26
C LEU A 59 -28.93 7.01 4.61
N LEU A 60 -28.69 7.94 3.69
CA LEU A 60 -29.01 9.36 3.86
C LEU A 60 -30.53 9.61 3.89
N GLU A 61 -31.31 8.85 3.12
CA GLU A 61 -32.77 8.92 3.13
C GLU A 61 -33.37 8.40 4.44
N ARG A 62 -32.77 7.34 5.01
CA ARG A 62 -33.25 6.71 6.25
C ARG A 62 -32.72 7.38 7.52
N GLY A 63 -31.56 8.02 7.44
CA GLY A 63 -30.86 8.62 8.58
C GLY A 63 -30.87 10.15 8.60
N GLY A 64 -30.13 10.70 9.56
CA GLY A 64 -29.79 12.11 9.65
C GLY A 64 -28.32 12.31 9.29
N ARG A 65 -28.06 13.15 8.28
CA ARG A 65 -26.68 13.58 7.97
C ARG A 65 -26.14 14.40 9.14
N ILE A 66 -24.95 14.06 9.63
CA ILE A 66 -24.31 14.79 10.71
C ILE A 66 -23.62 16.03 10.12
N GLU A 67 -24.16 17.21 10.41
CA GLU A 67 -23.62 18.49 9.95
C GLU A 67 -22.66 19.11 10.98
N THR A 68 -23.00 18.97 12.26
CA THR A 68 -22.25 19.60 13.37
C THR A 68 -21.98 18.62 14.50
N PHE A 69 -20.80 18.74 15.10
CA PHE A 69 -20.43 18.00 16.30
C PHE A 69 -20.07 18.96 17.43
N ARG A 70 -20.73 18.83 18.58
CA ARG A 70 -20.60 19.76 19.72
C ARG A 70 -20.19 19.03 20.98
N PHE A 71 -19.29 19.66 21.74
CA PHE A 71 -18.99 19.31 23.11
C PHE A 71 -19.54 20.39 24.04
N ASN A 72 -20.30 19.98 25.03
CA ASN A 72 -20.87 20.82 26.07
C ASN A 72 -20.50 20.27 27.45
N THR A 73 -20.51 21.13 28.46
CA THR A 73 -20.57 20.71 29.87
C THR A 73 -21.97 20.21 30.21
N ALA A 74 -22.11 19.54 31.36
CA ALA A 74 -23.38 18.99 31.83
C ALA A 74 -24.54 20.00 31.87
N ASP A 75 -24.27 21.25 32.25
CA ASP A 75 -25.24 22.36 32.30
C ASP A 75 -25.63 22.94 30.93
N GLY A 76 -25.00 22.46 29.85
CA GLY A 76 -25.25 22.92 28.48
C GLY A 76 -24.30 24.01 27.98
N THR A 77 -23.33 24.46 28.79
CA THR A 77 -22.34 25.45 28.33
C THR A 77 -21.45 24.85 27.23
N ARG A 78 -21.39 25.51 26.07
CA ARG A 78 -20.62 25.02 24.92
C ARG A 78 -19.12 25.07 25.21
N LEU A 79 -18.46 23.93 25.10
CA LEU A 79 -17.00 23.81 25.13
C LEU A 79 -16.43 24.00 23.72
N ARG A 80 -17.02 23.35 22.72
CA ARG A 80 -16.54 23.38 21.34
C ARG A 80 -17.57 22.93 20.30
N GLU A 81 -17.39 23.36 19.06
CA GLU A 81 -18.20 22.96 17.91
C GLU A 81 -17.33 22.78 16.66
N PHE A 82 -17.69 21.77 15.84
CA PHE A 82 -17.05 21.46 14.57
C PHE A 82 -18.07 21.30 13.47
N LEU A 83 -17.69 21.69 12.25
CA LEU A 83 -18.45 21.42 11.03
C LEU A 83 -17.99 20.08 10.46
N VAL A 84 -18.79 19.03 10.70
CA VAL A 84 -18.50 17.66 10.24
C VAL A 84 -18.46 17.61 8.72
N ARG A 85 -19.31 18.40 8.04
CA ARG A 85 -19.32 18.53 6.58
C ARG A 85 -17.94 18.82 5.97
N ARG A 86 -17.12 19.69 6.60
CA ARG A 86 -15.77 20.00 6.08
C ARG A 86 -14.81 18.82 6.16
N GLN A 87 -15.00 17.96 7.15
CA GLN A 87 -14.21 16.75 7.33
C GLN A 87 -14.67 15.66 6.36
N ASP A 88 -15.98 15.50 6.22
CA ASP A 88 -16.60 14.61 5.23
C ASP A 88 -16.15 14.95 3.80
N GLU A 89 -16.08 16.24 3.42
CA GLU A 89 -15.58 16.69 2.10
C GLU A 89 -14.11 16.28 1.87
N ARG A 90 -13.28 16.35 2.91
CA ARG A 90 -11.87 15.94 2.83
C ARG A 90 -11.74 14.43 2.69
N LEU A 91 -12.53 13.68 3.46
CA LEU A 91 -12.52 12.21 3.47
C LEU A 91 -13.25 11.63 2.25
N GLY A 92 -14.13 12.39 1.63
CA GLY A 92 -14.87 12.04 0.41
C GLY A 92 -16.19 11.30 0.66
N ALA A 93 -16.67 11.21 1.90
CA ALA A 93 -17.93 10.55 2.24
C ALA A 93 -18.62 11.24 3.44
N PRO A 94 -19.96 11.29 3.47
CA PRO A 94 -20.71 11.89 4.57
C PRO A 94 -20.67 11.03 5.84
N SER A 95 -20.89 11.66 6.98
CA SER A 95 -21.21 10.98 8.24
C SER A 95 -22.73 10.98 8.47
N VAL A 96 -23.30 9.82 8.80
CA VAL A 96 -24.75 9.61 8.93
C VAL A 96 -25.07 8.95 10.27
N ALA A 97 -25.98 9.53 11.04
CA ALA A 97 -26.55 8.87 12.21
C ALA A 97 -27.91 8.28 11.85
N LEU A 98 -28.18 7.04 12.25
CA LEU A 98 -29.41 6.35 11.90
C LEU A 98 -29.79 5.30 12.93
N HIS A 99 -31.05 4.85 12.88
CA HIS A 99 -31.47 3.72 13.68
C HIS A 99 -30.76 2.44 13.22
N ARG A 100 -30.26 1.61 14.15
CA ARG A 100 -29.53 0.38 13.78
C ARG A 100 -30.37 -0.59 12.94
N ARG A 101 -31.69 -0.62 13.17
CA ARG A 101 -32.66 -1.36 12.34
C ARG A 101 -32.68 -0.91 10.87
N ASP A 102 -32.50 0.37 10.59
CA ASP A 102 -32.50 0.88 9.21
C ASP A 102 -31.24 0.43 8.47
N LEU A 103 -30.07 0.54 9.10
CA LEU A 103 -28.84 -0.03 8.54
C LEU A 103 -28.98 -1.54 8.30
N HIS A 104 -29.55 -2.26 9.27
CA HIS A 104 -29.77 -3.70 9.16
C HIS A 104 -30.68 -4.04 7.97
N ALA A 105 -31.77 -3.28 7.76
CA ALA A 105 -32.66 -3.44 6.62
C ALA A 105 -31.98 -3.16 5.27
N VAL A 106 -31.11 -2.14 5.21
CA VAL A 106 -30.27 -1.85 4.02
C VAL A 106 -29.35 -3.02 3.71
N LEU A 107 -28.66 -3.55 4.72
CA LEU A 107 -27.75 -4.68 4.54
C LEU A 107 -28.50 -5.99 4.19
N LEU A 108 -29.69 -6.21 4.75
CA LEU A 108 -30.54 -7.34 4.39
C LEU A 108 -30.96 -7.30 2.90
N ARG A 109 -31.26 -6.10 2.36
CA ARG A 109 -31.47 -5.95 0.91
C ARG A 109 -30.19 -6.22 0.13
N ALA A 110 -29.05 -5.74 0.62
CA ALA A 110 -27.75 -5.91 -0.05
C ALA A 110 -27.30 -7.38 -0.16
N ILE A 111 -27.69 -8.26 0.77
CA ILE A 111 -27.40 -9.70 0.67
C ILE A 111 -28.33 -10.44 -0.30
N GLY A 112 -29.46 -9.85 -0.72
CA GLY A 112 -30.46 -10.47 -1.59
C GLY A 112 -30.82 -11.91 -1.18
N ASP A 113 -30.80 -12.85 -2.13
CA ASP A 113 -31.20 -14.26 -1.90
C ASP A 113 -30.13 -15.14 -1.22
N THR A 114 -29.17 -14.54 -0.50
CA THR A 114 -28.15 -15.30 0.23
C THR A 114 -28.82 -16.24 1.24
N PRO A 115 -28.60 -17.56 1.17
CA PRO A 115 -29.16 -18.53 2.12
C PRO A 115 -28.88 -18.11 3.56
N THR A 116 -29.95 -17.84 4.32
CA THR A 116 -29.86 -17.35 5.69
C THR A 116 -30.67 -18.22 6.63
N HIS A 117 -30.01 -18.77 7.66
CA HIS A 117 -30.58 -19.73 8.60
C HIS A 117 -30.63 -19.13 10.00
N THR A 118 -31.84 -18.84 10.49
CA THR A 118 -32.06 -18.34 11.86
C THR A 118 -32.18 -19.48 12.88
N GLY A 119 -32.13 -19.12 14.17
CA GLY A 119 -32.12 -20.07 15.29
C GLY A 119 -30.88 -20.98 15.34
N ALA A 120 -29.87 -20.71 14.52
CA ALA A 120 -28.71 -21.54 14.27
C ALA A 120 -27.54 -21.12 15.16
N ARG A 121 -27.59 -21.47 16.44
CA ARG A 121 -26.50 -21.20 17.38
C ARG A 121 -25.35 -22.19 17.17
N ALA A 122 -24.23 -21.74 16.60
CA ALA A 122 -23.05 -22.57 16.46
C ALA A 122 -22.49 -22.99 17.84
N SER A 123 -22.02 -24.23 17.93
CA SER A 123 -21.50 -24.84 19.15
C SER A 123 -20.00 -25.13 19.05
N ARG A 124 -19.54 -25.60 17.88
CA ARG A 124 -18.12 -25.81 17.54
C ARG A 124 -17.93 -25.85 16.03
N PHE A 125 -16.68 -25.73 15.60
CA PHE A 125 -16.27 -26.05 14.23
C PHE A 125 -15.23 -27.17 14.21
N ILE A 126 -15.07 -27.85 13.08
CA ILE A 126 -14.05 -28.87 12.85
C ILE A 126 -13.36 -28.50 11.54
N ASP A 127 -12.03 -28.40 11.57
CA ASP A 127 -11.18 -28.16 10.40
C ASP A 127 -10.33 -29.40 10.16
N ASP A 128 -10.60 -30.11 9.06
CA ASP A 128 -9.84 -31.31 8.67
C ASP A 128 -8.71 -31.01 7.66
N GLY A 129 -8.51 -29.73 7.31
CA GLY A 129 -7.53 -29.26 6.33
C GLY A 129 -8.10 -29.09 4.91
N GLU A 130 -9.20 -29.75 4.57
CA GLU A 130 -9.87 -29.65 3.27
C GLU A 130 -11.20 -28.92 3.36
N ARG A 131 -12.00 -29.19 4.40
CA ARG A 131 -13.31 -28.58 4.63
C ARG A 131 -13.48 -28.17 6.09
N ILE A 132 -14.42 -27.24 6.30
CA ILE A 132 -14.90 -26.86 7.62
C ILE A 132 -16.30 -27.42 7.83
N ARG A 133 -16.49 -28.11 8.94
CA ARG A 133 -17.79 -28.49 9.46
C ARG A 133 -18.16 -27.62 10.65
N VAL A 134 -19.37 -27.07 10.68
CA VAL A 134 -19.95 -26.37 11.83
C VAL A 134 -21.10 -27.18 12.39
N GLU A 135 -21.10 -27.37 13.71
CA GLU A 135 -22.19 -28.03 14.44
C GLU A 135 -22.99 -27.00 15.24
N PHE A 136 -24.31 -27.09 15.17
CA PHE A 136 -25.22 -26.18 15.83
C PHE A 136 -25.90 -26.82 17.05
N ALA A 137 -26.34 -25.99 17.99
CA ALA A 137 -26.94 -26.43 19.25
C ALA A 137 -28.24 -27.23 19.08
N ASP A 138 -28.92 -27.09 17.95
CA ASP A 138 -30.15 -27.83 17.61
C ASP A 138 -29.87 -29.10 16.80
N GLY A 139 -28.60 -29.51 16.68
CA GLY A 139 -28.18 -30.71 15.96
C GLY A 139 -28.01 -30.52 14.45
N ARG A 140 -28.25 -29.31 13.90
CA ARG A 140 -27.88 -29.02 12.51
C ARG A 140 -26.37 -29.12 12.33
N VAL A 141 -25.98 -29.40 11.08
CA VAL A 141 -24.58 -29.41 10.64
C VAL A 141 -24.51 -28.69 9.30
N ALA A 142 -23.45 -27.91 9.10
CA ALA A 142 -23.14 -27.26 7.83
C ALA A 142 -21.69 -27.53 7.45
N ASP A 143 -21.44 -27.83 6.17
CA ASP A 143 -20.11 -28.04 5.62
C ASP A 143 -19.80 -26.87 4.65
N GLY A 144 -18.55 -26.41 4.64
CA GLY A 144 -18.12 -25.32 3.76
C GLY A 144 -16.61 -25.28 3.58
N ASP A 145 -16.14 -24.52 2.59
CA ASP A 145 -14.70 -24.48 2.25
C ASP A 145 -13.92 -23.48 3.13
N LEU A 146 -14.62 -22.48 3.68
CA LEU A 146 -14.10 -21.46 4.60
C LEU A 146 -15.12 -21.15 5.71
N LEU A 147 -14.62 -20.73 6.86
CA LEU A 147 -15.43 -20.25 7.98
C LEU A 147 -15.02 -18.83 8.40
N VAL A 148 -16.01 -17.94 8.41
CA VAL A 148 -15.87 -16.58 8.97
C VAL A 148 -16.72 -16.49 10.23
N GLY A 149 -16.06 -16.32 11.38
CA GLY A 149 -16.70 -16.03 12.66
C GLY A 149 -17.00 -14.54 12.79
N ALA A 150 -18.26 -14.16 12.60
CA ALA A 150 -18.79 -12.80 12.82
C ALA A 150 -19.83 -12.81 13.97
N ASP A 151 -19.63 -13.70 14.94
CA ASP A 151 -20.54 -14.07 16.02
C ASP A 151 -20.36 -13.23 17.31
N GLY A 152 -19.77 -12.04 17.18
CA GLY A 152 -19.75 -11.00 18.21
C GLY A 152 -18.76 -11.20 19.35
N ILE A 153 -18.87 -10.37 20.40
CA ILE A 153 -17.93 -10.33 21.55
C ILE A 153 -17.85 -11.66 22.35
N HIS A 154 -18.87 -12.50 22.23
CA HIS A 154 -18.98 -13.83 22.84
C HIS A 154 -18.71 -14.96 21.83
N SER A 155 -17.97 -14.67 20.75
CA SER A 155 -17.68 -15.58 19.65
C SER A 155 -17.21 -16.97 20.10
N VAL A 156 -17.91 -18.00 19.61
CA VAL A 156 -17.56 -19.41 19.76
C VAL A 156 -16.35 -19.76 18.91
N VAL A 157 -16.27 -19.19 17.70
CA VAL A 157 -15.12 -19.40 16.80
C VAL A 157 -13.84 -18.87 17.44
N ARG A 158 -13.89 -17.64 17.98
CA ARG A 158 -12.77 -17.02 18.71
C ARG A 158 -12.37 -17.87 19.91
N ALA A 159 -13.33 -18.35 20.69
CA ALA A 159 -13.06 -19.16 21.88
C ALA A 159 -12.38 -20.49 21.53
N GLN A 160 -12.72 -21.10 20.40
CA GLN A 160 -12.09 -22.35 19.96
C GLN A 160 -10.67 -22.12 19.39
N LEU A 161 -10.43 -20.97 18.74
CA LEU A 161 -9.10 -20.62 18.20
C LEU A 161 -8.10 -20.18 19.29
N HIS A 162 -8.55 -19.38 20.27
CA HIS A 162 -7.66 -18.69 21.22
C HIS A 162 -7.93 -19.02 22.69
N GLY A 163 -8.85 -19.94 22.97
CA GLY A 163 -9.30 -20.26 24.32
C GLY A 163 -10.40 -19.31 24.84
N ARG A 164 -11.15 -19.80 25.83
CA ARG A 164 -12.19 -19.01 26.51
C ARG A 164 -11.54 -17.99 27.45
N ALA A 165 -11.92 -16.73 27.28
CA ALA A 165 -11.53 -15.64 28.17
C ALA A 165 -12.69 -14.65 28.29
N GLU A 166 -12.86 -14.03 29.45
CA GLU A 166 -13.87 -12.99 29.64
C GLU A 166 -13.46 -11.67 28.99
N PRO A 167 -14.42 -10.86 28.50
CA PRO A 167 -14.15 -9.48 28.09
C PRO A 167 -13.61 -8.64 29.24
N ARG A 168 -12.73 -7.68 28.93
CA ARG A 168 -12.24 -6.73 29.92
C ARG A 168 -13.31 -5.69 30.22
N PRO A 169 -13.59 -5.38 31.50
CA PRO A 169 -14.54 -4.33 31.83
C PRO A 169 -14.04 -2.95 31.35
N GLY A 170 -14.98 -2.14 30.87
CA GLY A 170 -14.78 -0.72 30.59
C GLY A 170 -14.89 0.15 31.84
N ASN A 171 -15.50 -0.38 32.92
CA ASN A 171 -15.80 0.31 34.18
C ASN A 171 -16.79 1.48 34.02
N PHE A 172 -17.81 1.28 33.19
CA PHE A 172 -19.00 2.12 33.13
C PHE A 172 -20.16 1.35 32.52
N VAL A 173 -21.38 1.77 32.87
CA VAL A 173 -22.62 1.35 32.21
C VAL A 173 -22.99 2.40 31.16
N ALA A 174 -23.60 1.95 30.05
CA ALA A 174 -24.20 2.82 29.05
C ALA A 174 -25.69 2.54 28.92
N TRP A 175 -26.50 3.59 28.88
CA TRP A 175 -27.93 3.53 28.54
C TRP A 175 -28.11 4.05 27.13
N LEU A 176 -28.81 3.32 26.27
CA LEU A 176 -28.95 3.61 24.85
C LEU A 176 -30.44 3.61 24.49
N ALA A 177 -30.92 4.63 23.79
CA ALA A 177 -32.29 4.63 23.30
C ALA A 177 -32.50 5.57 22.10
N CYS A 178 -33.59 5.34 21.38
CA CYS A 178 -34.09 6.25 20.35
C CYS A 178 -35.44 6.83 20.79
N ALA A 179 -35.69 8.10 20.54
CA ALA A 179 -36.95 8.73 20.88
C ALA A 179 -37.37 9.78 19.85
N PRO A 180 -38.69 9.98 19.60
CA PRO A 180 -39.19 11.18 18.94
C PRO A 180 -38.80 12.43 19.75
N PHE A 181 -38.04 13.32 19.15
CA PHE A 181 -37.46 14.44 19.88
C PHE A 181 -37.20 15.63 18.97
N GLU A 182 -37.83 16.75 19.31
CA GLU A 182 -37.60 18.03 18.67
C GLU A 182 -37.33 19.07 19.76
N HIS A 183 -36.18 19.73 19.67
CA HIS A 183 -35.76 20.74 20.64
C HIS A 183 -34.87 21.78 19.97
N ALA A 184 -35.04 23.06 20.31
CA ALA A 184 -34.28 24.15 19.67
C ALA A 184 -32.76 24.03 19.85
N ALA A 185 -32.31 23.44 20.96
CA ALA A 185 -30.89 23.18 21.23
C ALA A 185 -30.30 22.00 20.43
N VAL A 186 -31.15 21.14 19.87
CA VAL A 186 -30.79 19.95 19.08
C VAL A 186 -31.35 20.10 17.65
N PRO A 187 -30.80 21.03 16.83
CA PRO A 187 -31.26 21.21 15.46
C PRO A 187 -30.94 19.97 14.60
N ARG A 188 -31.60 19.87 13.44
CA ARG A 188 -31.32 18.80 12.47
C ARG A 188 -29.83 18.75 12.10
N GLY A 189 -29.30 17.54 11.98
CA GLY A 189 -27.90 17.25 11.72
C GLY A 189 -26.94 17.57 12.88
N SER A 190 -27.43 17.70 14.12
CA SER A 190 -26.57 17.89 15.28
C SER A 190 -26.20 16.57 15.96
N SER A 191 -24.92 16.48 16.35
CA SER A 191 -24.38 15.49 17.27
C SER A 191 -23.79 16.23 18.47
N ILE A 192 -24.33 16.03 19.67
CA ILE A 192 -23.97 16.82 20.85
C ILE A 192 -23.58 15.89 21.99
N HIS A 193 -22.39 16.08 22.56
CA HIS A 193 -21.88 15.35 23.71
C HIS A 193 -21.81 16.29 24.92
N TYR A 194 -22.39 15.87 26.04
CA TYR A 194 -22.41 16.56 27.34
C TYR A 194 -21.53 15.80 28.33
N TRP A 195 -20.52 16.48 28.87
CA TRP A 195 -19.51 15.85 29.71
C TRP A 195 -19.56 16.39 31.13
N SER A 196 -19.43 15.48 32.10
CA SER A 196 -19.35 15.78 33.53
C SER A 196 -18.23 14.95 34.18
N THR A 197 -18.15 15.02 35.50
CA THR A 197 -17.30 14.16 36.33
C THR A 197 -17.92 12.76 36.41
N GLY A 198 -17.24 11.77 35.82
CA GLY A 198 -17.66 10.37 35.84
C GLY A 198 -18.93 10.04 35.07
N MET A 199 -19.48 10.99 34.32
CA MET A 199 -20.75 10.81 33.59
C MET A 199 -20.74 11.57 32.27
N ARG A 200 -21.49 11.04 31.31
CA ARG A 200 -21.66 11.63 29.97
C ARG A 200 -23.06 11.42 29.44
N PHE A 201 -23.44 12.24 28.48
CA PHE A 201 -24.65 12.08 27.69
C PHE A 201 -24.38 12.50 26.26
N GLY A 202 -24.94 11.81 25.28
CA GLY A 202 -24.87 12.21 23.87
C GLY A 202 -26.23 12.16 23.21
N ILE A 203 -26.48 13.10 22.30
CA ILE A 203 -27.69 13.20 21.50
C ILE A 203 -27.28 13.35 20.03
N HIS A 204 -27.78 12.45 19.20
CA HIS A 204 -27.57 12.44 17.75
C HIS A 204 -28.91 12.60 17.05
N ASP A 205 -29.07 13.61 16.21
CA ASP A 205 -30.18 13.67 15.26
C ASP A 205 -30.03 12.52 14.25
N ILE A 206 -31.01 11.62 14.22
CA ILE A 206 -31.03 10.47 13.30
C ILE A 206 -32.03 10.65 12.16
N GLY A 207 -32.50 11.88 11.94
CA GLY A 207 -33.50 12.23 10.94
C GLY A 207 -34.92 11.91 11.39
N HIS A 208 -35.89 12.29 10.55
CA HIS A 208 -37.31 11.97 10.71
C HIS A 208 -37.91 12.37 12.08
N GLY A 209 -37.41 13.45 12.69
CA GLY A 209 -37.89 13.96 13.98
C GLY A 209 -37.53 13.08 15.18
N ARG A 210 -36.48 12.25 15.05
CA ARG A 210 -36.01 11.35 16.11
C ARG A 210 -34.55 11.61 16.44
N VAL A 211 -34.19 11.27 17.67
CA VAL A 211 -32.81 11.24 18.13
C VAL A 211 -32.42 9.87 18.61
N TYR A 212 -31.14 9.54 18.47
CA TYR A 212 -30.47 8.51 19.24
C TYR A 212 -29.71 9.18 20.38
N TRP A 213 -29.98 8.77 21.61
CA TRP A 213 -29.22 9.23 22.76
C TRP A 213 -28.56 8.09 23.51
N TRP A 214 -27.47 8.44 24.19
CA TRP A 214 -26.80 7.55 25.11
C TRP A 214 -26.37 8.30 26.37
N GLY A 215 -26.48 7.65 27.52
CA GLY A 215 -25.96 8.12 28.80
C GLY A 215 -24.90 7.16 29.31
N THR A 216 -23.92 7.63 30.07
CA THR A 216 -22.97 6.75 30.76
C THR A 216 -22.70 7.20 32.18
N MET A 217 -22.41 6.23 33.05
CA MET A 217 -21.94 6.46 34.41
C MET A 217 -20.78 5.53 34.74
N THR A 218 -19.68 6.10 35.22
CA THR A 218 -18.50 5.38 35.70
C THR A 218 -18.83 4.57 36.94
N MET A 219 -18.54 3.28 36.90
CA MET A 219 -18.70 2.37 38.03
C MET A 219 -17.89 1.08 37.83
N PRO A 220 -17.52 0.37 38.90
CA PRO A 220 -16.88 -0.94 38.79
C PRO A 220 -17.63 -1.88 37.83
N GLY A 221 -16.90 -2.61 36.99
CA GLY A 221 -17.49 -3.48 35.97
C GLY A 221 -18.49 -4.51 36.51
N ALA A 222 -18.28 -5.02 37.73
CA ALA A 222 -19.21 -5.94 38.38
C ALA A 222 -20.57 -5.29 38.73
N LEU A 223 -20.59 -3.98 39.03
CA LEU A 223 -21.82 -3.24 39.26
C LEU A 223 -22.50 -2.89 37.94
N ALA A 224 -21.73 -2.48 36.93
CA ALA A 224 -22.27 -2.21 35.59
C ALA A 224 -22.94 -3.46 34.99
N ALA A 225 -22.37 -4.64 35.20
CA ALA A 225 -22.92 -5.91 34.71
C ALA A 225 -24.24 -6.32 35.38
N ASN A 226 -24.50 -5.82 36.59
CA ASN A 226 -25.69 -6.13 37.41
C ASN A 226 -26.55 -4.88 37.66
N TRP A 227 -26.55 -3.94 36.71
CA TRP A 227 -27.35 -2.72 36.83
C TRP A 227 -28.84 -3.03 36.59
N HIS A 228 -29.69 -2.67 37.55
CA HIS A 228 -31.14 -2.97 37.55
C HIS A 228 -32.00 -1.75 37.93
N GLY A 229 -31.51 -0.54 37.67
CA GLY A 229 -32.26 0.69 37.97
C GLY A 229 -33.45 0.91 37.04
N ASP A 230 -34.19 1.98 37.29
CA ASP A 230 -35.37 2.37 36.53
C ASP A 230 -35.24 3.78 35.90
N LYS A 231 -36.35 4.29 35.36
CA LYS A 231 -36.39 5.62 34.72
C LYS A 231 -36.20 6.74 35.74
N GLU A 232 -36.67 6.57 36.97
CA GLU A 232 -36.53 7.52 38.08
C GLU A 232 -35.07 7.62 38.52
N ASP A 233 -34.33 6.50 38.56
CA ASP A 233 -32.88 6.52 38.78
C ASP A 233 -32.15 7.36 37.72
N LEU A 234 -32.48 7.17 36.43
CA LEU A 234 -31.92 7.97 35.34
C LEU A 234 -32.28 9.46 35.47
N ARG A 235 -33.53 9.77 35.80
CA ARG A 235 -33.95 11.17 36.05
C ARG A 235 -33.17 11.80 37.18
N GLY A 236 -32.94 11.05 38.26
CA GLY A 236 -32.13 11.51 39.39
C GLY A 236 -30.68 11.79 38.99
N LEU A 237 -30.07 10.86 38.24
CA LEU A 237 -28.68 10.99 37.75
C LEU A 237 -28.48 12.22 36.85
N TYR A 238 -29.49 12.56 36.03
CA TYR A 238 -29.41 13.65 35.05
C TYR A 238 -30.23 14.91 35.44
N ALA A 239 -30.63 15.04 36.72
CA ALA A 239 -31.53 16.11 37.18
C ALA A 239 -30.98 17.54 36.97
N ASP A 240 -29.67 17.73 37.11
CA ASP A 240 -29.02 19.04 36.98
C ASP A 240 -28.41 19.29 35.59
N TRP A 241 -28.70 18.42 34.61
CA TRP A 241 -28.14 18.53 33.26
C TRP A 241 -28.93 19.51 32.39
N ALA A 242 -28.42 19.81 31.20
CA ALA A 242 -29.05 20.72 30.26
C ALA A 242 -30.53 20.34 30.01
N PRO A 243 -31.45 21.31 29.81
CA PRO A 243 -32.88 21.06 29.64
C PRO A 243 -33.20 20.01 28.56
N GLU A 244 -32.46 20.01 27.45
CA GLU A 244 -32.63 19.05 26.37
C GLU A 244 -32.23 17.62 26.74
N VAL A 245 -31.25 17.43 27.64
CA VAL A 245 -30.86 16.10 28.15
C VAL A 245 -32.00 15.51 28.96
N ARG A 246 -32.54 16.30 29.90
CA ARG A 246 -33.69 15.88 30.73
C ARG A 246 -34.92 15.59 29.89
N ALA A 247 -35.26 16.49 28.97
CA ALA A 247 -36.41 16.32 28.09
C ALA A 247 -36.30 15.05 27.22
N CYS A 248 -35.08 14.69 26.81
CA CYS A 248 -34.83 13.48 26.02
C CYS A 248 -35.12 12.22 26.85
N ILE A 249 -34.62 12.16 28.09
CA ILE A 249 -34.90 11.06 29.04
C ILE A 249 -36.40 10.97 29.34
N ASP A 250 -37.06 12.11 29.59
CA ASP A 250 -38.47 12.15 29.92
C ASP A 250 -39.37 11.63 28.80
N ARG A 251 -39.05 11.95 27.55
CA ARG A 251 -39.79 11.53 26.35
C ARG A 251 -39.53 10.08 25.93
N THR A 252 -38.50 9.44 26.47
CA THR A 252 -38.15 8.06 26.11
C THR A 252 -38.88 7.08 27.00
N ASP A 253 -39.62 6.13 26.43
CA ASP A 253 -40.25 5.07 27.21
C ASP A 253 -39.18 4.14 27.82
N TRP A 254 -39.35 3.76 29.08
CA TRP A 254 -38.35 2.96 29.79
C TRP A 254 -38.09 1.61 29.10
N ALA A 255 -39.13 1.04 28.49
CA ALA A 255 -39.04 -0.21 27.73
C ALA A 255 -38.12 -0.11 26.50
N ASP A 256 -37.83 1.10 26.01
CA ASP A 256 -36.94 1.35 24.88
C ASP A 256 -35.50 1.67 25.31
N VAL A 257 -35.23 1.79 26.61
CA VAL A 257 -33.88 2.05 27.14
C VAL A 257 -33.14 0.74 27.37
N LEU A 258 -32.02 0.57 26.67
CA LEU A 258 -31.12 -0.56 26.86
C LEU A 258 -29.95 -0.17 27.75
N ALA A 259 -29.81 -0.83 28.90
CA ALA A 259 -28.62 -0.74 29.75
C ALA A 259 -27.58 -1.81 29.36
N VAL A 260 -26.35 -1.40 29.07
CA VAL A 260 -25.26 -2.28 28.62
C VAL A 260 -23.99 -2.03 29.44
N PRO A 261 -23.37 -3.06 30.05
CA PRO A 261 -22.02 -2.92 30.58
C PRO A 261 -21.03 -2.78 29.43
N CYS A 262 -20.26 -1.69 29.40
CA CYS A 262 -19.26 -1.52 28.34
C CYS A 262 -18.04 -2.41 28.59
N GLN A 263 -17.63 -3.15 27.56
CA GLN A 263 -16.54 -4.12 27.62
C GLN A 263 -15.73 -4.10 26.31
N ASP A 264 -14.50 -4.57 26.35
CA ASP A 264 -13.66 -4.79 25.16
C ASP A 264 -12.75 -6.01 25.31
N ARG A 265 -11.87 -6.25 24.34
CA ARG A 265 -10.77 -7.23 24.49
C ARG A 265 -9.44 -6.62 24.03
N PRO A 266 -8.29 -7.11 24.53
CA PRO A 266 -7.01 -6.72 23.95
C PRO A 266 -6.92 -7.20 22.48
N PRO A 267 -6.14 -6.50 21.64
CA PRO A 267 -5.87 -6.96 20.27
C PRO A 267 -5.29 -8.38 20.24
N LEU A 268 -5.63 -9.13 19.20
CA LEU A 268 -5.09 -10.46 18.92
C LEU A 268 -3.87 -10.36 17.99
N ASP A 269 -2.86 -11.22 18.19
CA ASP A 269 -1.69 -11.30 17.32
C ASP A 269 -2.01 -11.95 15.96
N HIS A 270 -3.02 -12.83 15.93
CA HIS A 270 -3.54 -13.49 14.73
C HIS A 270 -5.04 -13.77 14.95
N TRP A 271 -5.84 -13.73 13.88
CA TRP A 271 -7.30 -13.86 14.01
C TRP A 271 -7.80 -15.26 13.67
N GLY A 272 -7.10 -15.99 12.81
CA GLY A 272 -7.56 -17.27 12.32
C GLY A 272 -6.44 -18.30 12.17
N ARG A 273 -6.84 -19.51 11.77
CA ARG A 273 -5.94 -20.59 11.37
C ARG A 273 -6.57 -21.37 10.22
N GLY A 274 -5.75 -21.81 9.26
CA GLY A 274 -6.24 -22.60 8.13
C GLY A 274 -7.37 -21.90 7.38
N ARG A 275 -8.52 -22.55 7.28
CA ARG A 275 -9.72 -22.08 6.56
C ARG A 275 -10.64 -21.19 7.40
N VAL A 276 -10.22 -20.83 8.60
CA VAL A 276 -11.02 -20.07 9.57
C VAL A 276 -10.44 -18.67 9.80
N THR A 277 -11.30 -17.66 9.87
CA THR A 277 -10.96 -16.29 10.31
C THR A 277 -12.09 -15.67 11.15
N LEU A 278 -11.81 -14.51 11.75
CA LEU A 278 -12.74 -13.72 12.57
C LEU A 278 -13.02 -12.37 11.92
N LEU A 279 -14.19 -11.79 12.17
CA LEU A 279 -14.62 -10.50 11.64
C LEU A 279 -15.42 -9.69 12.67
N GLY A 280 -15.19 -8.38 12.72
CA GLY A 280 -15.93 -7.48 13.62
C GLY A 280 -15.64 -7.76 15.09
N ASP A 281 -16.65 -7.68 15.96
CA ASP A 281 -16.51 -7.87 17.41
C ASP A 281 -16.02 -9.28 17.81
N ALA A 282 -16.06 -10.26 16.90
CA ALA A 282 -15.42 -11.55 17.11
C ALA A 282 -13.88 -11.44 17.07
N ALA A 283 -13.34 -10.52 16.27
CA ALA A 283 -11.90 -10.25 16.14
C ALA A 283 -11.43 -9.11 17.06
N HIS A 284 -12.12 -7.96 17.05
CA HIS A 284 -11.65 -6.71 17.65
C HIS A 284 -12.75 -5.93 18.42
N PRO A 285 -13.39 -6.53 19.43
CA PRO A 285 -14.38 -5.82 20.22
C PRO A 285 -13.72 -4.68 21.00
N MET A 286 -14.28 -3.48 20.87
CA MET A 286 -13.74 -2.22 21.39
C MET A 286 -14.76 -1.44 22.20
N LEU A 287 -14.28 -0.54 23.07
CA LEU A 287 -15.16 0.40 23.78
C LEU A 287 -15.79 1.39 22.78
N PRO A 288 -17.01 1.89 23.04
CA PRO A 288 -17.74 2.73 22.09
C PRO A 288 -17.19 4.16 21.93
N SER A 289 -16.15 4.54 22.67
CA SER A 289 -15.62 5.91 22.75
C SER A 289 -15.28 6.56 21.40
N LEU A 290 -14.72 5.82 20.44
CA LEU A 290 -14.45 6.35 19.09
C LEU A 290 -15.62 6.15 18.11
N GLY A 291 -16.66 5.40 18.49
CA GLY A 291 -17.76 5.05 17.59
C GLY A 291 -17.35 4.14 16.42
N GLN A 292 -16.24 3.40 16.54
CA GLN A 292 -15.61 2.72 15.41
C GLN A 292 -15.93 1.22 15.27
N GLY A 293 -16.66 0.60 16.20
CA GLY A 293 -16.94 -0.84 16.15
C GLY A 293 -17.68 -1.28 14.88
N ALA A 294 -18.85 -0.70 14.60
CA ALA A 294 -19.62 -1.02 13.40
C ALA A 294 -18.90 -0.59 12.11
N ASN A 295 -18.29 0.60 12.10
CA ASN A 295 -17.52 1.10 10.97
C ASN A 295 -16.36 0.16 10.62
N SER A 296 -15.61 -0.32 11.62
CA SER A 296 -14.50 -1.26 11.42
C SER A 296 -14.96 -2.63 10.95
N ALA A 297 -16.09 -3.13 11.43
CA ALA A 297 -16.67 -4.39 10.96
C ALA A 297 -17.13 -4.32 9.49
N ILE A 298 -17.59 -3.14 9.05
CA ILE A 298 -17.90 -2.88 7.64
C ILE A 298 -16.61 -2.85 6.81
N GLU A 299 -15.57 -2.16 7.27
CA GLU A 299 -14.27 -2.16 6.59
C GLU A 299 -13.70 -3.58 6.44
N ASP A 300 -13.80 -4.39 7.49
CA ASP A 300 -13.35 -5.78 7.46
C ASP A 300 -14.04 -6.57 6.36
N ALA A 301 -15.36 -6.43 6.23
CA ALA A 301 -16.15 -7.16 5.26
C ALA A 301 -15.66 -6.91 3.82
N VAL A 302 -15.38 -5.65 3.50
CA VAL A 302 -14.89 -5.27 2.18
C VAL A 302 -13.45 -5.73 1.96
N VAL A 303 -12.57 -5.56 2.94
CA VAL A 303 -11.17 -6.00 2.84
C VAL A 303 -11.08 -7.54 2.74
N LEU A 304 -11.94 -8.26 3.45
CA LEU A 304 -12.06 -9.72 3.37
C LEU A 304 -12.44 -10.17 1.96
N ALA A 305 -13.52 -9.60 1.41
CA ALA A 305 -13.98 -9.92 0.07
C ALA A 305 -12.91 -9.61 -0.98
N ASN A 306 -12.25 -8.45 -0.89
CA ASN A 306 -11.17 -8.09 -1.81
C ASN A 306 -9.97 -9.04 -1.71
N SER A 307 -9.56 -9.39 -0.48
CA SER A 307 -8.41 -10.27 -0.25
C SER A 307 -8.65 -11.67 -0.80
N LEU A 308 -9.88 -12.19 -0.65
CA LEU A 308 -10.26 -13.48 -1.20
C LEU A 308 -10.39 -13.45 -2.73
N ARG A 309 -11.01 -12.41 -3.28
CA ARG A 309 -11.17 -12.24 -4.74
C ARG A 309 -9.83 -12.20 -5.49
N THR A 310 -8.81 -11.61 -4.87
CA THR A 310 -7.49 -11.37 -5.48
C THR A 310 -6.46 -12.45 -5.15
N SER A 311 -6.86 -13.55 -4.48
CA SER A 311 -5.96 -14.64 -4.11
C SER A 311 -6.36 -15.94 -4.81
N LEU A 312 -5.39 -16.64 -5.40
CA LEU A 312 -5.61 -17.97 -5.97
C LEU A 312 -5.78 -19.05 -4.89
N ASP A 313 -5.15 -18.87 -3.73
CA ASP A 313 -5.37 -19.68 -2.52
C ASP A 313 -6.28 -18.92 -1.53
N PRO A 314 -7.48 -19.45 -1.23
CA PRO A 314 -8.40 -18.83 -0.27
C PRO A 314 -7.81 -18.70 1.14
N VAL A 315 -6.96 -19.63 1.58
CA VAL A 315 -6.31 -19.55 2.91
C VAL A 315 -5.33 -18.39 2.94
N ALA A 316 -4.47 -18.24 1.92
CA ALA A 316 -3.60 -17.08 1.77
C ALA A 316 -4.41 -15.77 1.72
N GLY A 317 -5.56 -15.77 1.06
CA GLY A 317 -6.50 -14.64 1.04
C GLY A 317 -7.01 -14.24 2.42
N LEU A 318 -7.41 -15.22 3.27
CA LEU A 318 -7.77 -14.96 4.67
C LEU A 318 -6.61 -14.35 5.45
N ARG A 319 -5.38 -14.86 5.30
CA ARG A 319 -4.22 -14.32 6.01
C ARG A 319 -3.85 -12.91 5.54
N ARG A 320 -4.05 -12.59 4.26
CA ARG A 320 -3.86 -11.24 3.71
C ARG A 320 -4.85 -10.25 4.34
N TYR A 321 -6.13 -10.63 4.40
CA TYR A 321 -7.16 -9.85 5.09
C TYR A 321 -6.76 -9.51 6.53
N GLU A 322 -6.33 -10.51 7.30
CA GLU A 322 -5.94 -10.32 8.70
C GLU A 322 -4.76 -9.36 8.84
N ARG A 323 -3.71 -9.49 8.01
CA ARG A 323 -2.56 -8.58 8.03
C ARG A 323 -2.95 -7.13 7.75
N MET A 324 -3.87 -6.91 6.81
CA MET A 324 -4.33 -5.55 6.46
C MET A 324 -5.17 -4.91 7.57
N ARG A 325 -5.82 -5.71 8.41
CA ARG A 325 -6.80 -5.23 9.40
C ARG A 325 -6.30 -5.23 10.84
N ALA A 326 -5.35 -6.11 11.19
CA ALA A 326 -4.89 -6.30 12.57
C ALA A 326 -4.33 -5.01 13.19
N ASP A 327 -3.37 -4.36 12.53
CA ASP A 327 -2.72 -3.14 13.06
C ASP A 327 -3.71 -1.97 13.19
N ARG A 328 -4.59 -1.82 12.19
CA ARG A 328 -5.61 -0.78 12.17
C ARG A 328 -6.60 -0.95 13.33
N THR A 329 -7.17 -2.13 13.48
CA THR A 329 -8.15 -2.39 14.54
C THR A 329 -7.50 -2.42 15.93
N ALA A 330 -6.25 -2.86 16.05
CA ALA A 330 -5.48 -2.74 17.30
C ALA A 330 -5.32 -1.27 17.73
N THR A 331 -5.05 -0.37 16.78
CA THR A 331 -4.99 1.07 17.02
C THR A 331 -6.33 1.61 17.52
N LEU A 332 -7.44 1.18 16.90
CA LEU A 332 -8.79 1.58 17.29
C LEU A 332 -9.21 1.05 18.67
N ILE A 333 -8.87 -0.20 19.02
CA ILE A 333 -9.12 -0.78 20.36
C ILE A 333 -8.39 0.05 21.41
N ASN A 334 -7.07 0.25 21.23
CA ASN A 334 -6.24 0.93 22.22
C ASN A 334 -6.58 2.42 22.32
N GLY A 335 -6.88 3.07 21.20
CA GLY A 335 -7.36 4.45 21.14
C GLY A 335 -8.70 4.61 21.85
N SER A 336 -9.68 3.74 21.56
CA SER A 336 -10.99 3.74 22.22
C SER A 336 -10.88 3.57 23.73
N ARG A 337 -10.00 2.68 24.20
CA ARG A 337 -9.78 2.49 25.64
C ARG A 337 -9.07 3.66 26.30
N SER A 338 -8.10 4.27 25.63
CA SER A 338 -7.40 5.44 26.15
C SER A 338 -8.34 6.65 26.24
N LEU A 339 -9.11 6.90 25.17
CA LEU A 339 -10.11 7.95 25.16
C LEU A 339 -11.20 7.71 26.21
N GLY A 340 -11.69 6.47 26.34
CA GLY A 340 -12.68 6.13 27.37
C GLY A 340 -12.23 6.46 28.80
N ARG A 341 -10.94 6.34 29.13
CA ARG A 341 -10.40 6.75 30.44
C ARG A 341 -10.45 8.27 30.65
N ILE A 342 -10.17 9.05 29.61
CA ILE A 342 -10.19 10.52 29.63
C ILE A 342 -11.65 11.03 29.71
N GLU A 343 -12.53 10.41 28.95
CA GLU A 343 -13.95 10.73 28.89
C GLU A 343 -14.66 10.45 30.22
N GLN A 344 -14.24 9.41 30.94
CA GLN A 344 -14.85 8.92 32.18
C GLN A 344 -14.14 9.36 33.48
N LEU A 345 -13.30 10.41 33.42
CA LEU A 345 -12.57 10.94 34.58
C LEU A 345 -13.53 11.31 35.73
N VAL A 346 -13.23 10.83 36.93
CA VAL A 346 -13.99 11.10 38.17
C VAL A 346 -13.34 12.15 39.06
N ASP A 347 -12.10 12.56 38.77
CA ASP A 347 -11.40 13.63 39.50
C ASP A 347 -11.79 15.00 38.91
N PRO A 348 -12.46 15.89 39.68
CA PRO A 348 -12.84 17.21 39.20
C PRO A 348 -11.67 18.07 38.70
N ALA A 349 -10.47 17.91 39.27
CA ALA A 349 -9.29 18.66 38.84
C ALA A 349 -8.85 18.23 37.44
N LEU A 350 -8.81 16.92 37.17
CA LEU A 350 -8.46 16.39 35.85
C LEU A 350 -9.55 16.66 34.81
N VAL A 351 -10.82 16.65 35.22
CA VAL A 351 -11.96 17.08 34.39
C VAL A 351 -11.77 18.53 33.92
N LYS A 352 -11.37 19.44 34.82
CA LYS A 352 -11.09 20.84 34.46
C LYS A 352 -9.94 20.95 33.45
N VAL A 353 -8.90 20.14 33.58
CA VAL A 353 -7.79 20.09 32.62
C VAL A 353 -8.28 19.62 31.24
N ARG A 354 -9.04 18.52 31.20
CA ARG A 354 -9.66 17.99 29.97
C ARG A 354 -10.54 19.02 29.28
N ASP A 355 -11.44 19.68 30.01
CA ASP A 355 -12.38 20.65 29.45
C ASP A 355 -11.65 21.91 28.95
N THR A 356 -10.59 22.32 29.65
CA THR A 356 -9.69 23.40 29.21
C THR A 356 -8.97 23.00 27.92
N TYR A 357 -8.44 21.77 27.84
CA TYR A 357 -7.82 21.26 26.62
C TYR A 357 -8.81 21.24 25.45
N LEU A 358 -10.03 20.72 25.63
CA LEU A 358 -11.04 20.70 24.57
C LEU A 358 -11.36 22.11 24.07
N ARG A 359 -11.46 23.08 24.97
CA ARG A 359 -11.78 24.47 24.65
C ARG A 359 -10.66 25.16 23.85
N PHE A 360 -9.40 24.89 24.16
CA PHE A 360 -8.27 25.67 23.63
C PHE A 360 -7.32 24.92 22.69
N ALA A 361 -7.41 23.59 22.56
CA ALA A 361 -6.53 22.83 21.67
C ALA A 361 -6.64 23.32 20.22
N PRO A 362 -5.54 23.42 19.45
CA PRO A 362 -5.57 23.87 18.05
C PRO A 362 -6.56 23.06 17.21
N ALA A 363 -7.44 23.75 16.47
CA ALA A 363 -8.51 23.10 15.71
C ALA A 363 -8.01 22.12 14.66
N GLU A 364 -6.93 22.45 13.96
CA GLU A 364 -6.37 21.57 12.93
C GLU A 364 -5.78 20.29 13.49
N HIS A 365 -5.10 20.36 14.64
CA HIS A 365 -4.55 19.18 15.30
C HIS A 365 -5.67 18.25 15.77
N PHE A 366 -6.68 18.81 16.43
CA PHE A 366 -7.84 18.05 16.91
C PHE A 366 -8.62 17.41 15.75
N LEU A 367 -8.86 18.16 14.66
CA LEU A 367 -9.54 17.64 13.47
C LEU A 367 -8.73 16.53 12.78
N ARG A 368 -7.39 16.61 12.77
CA ARG A 368 -6.54 15.55 12.21
C ARG A 368 -6.64 14.27 13.02
N GLU A 369 -6.56 14.37 14.35
CA GLU A 369 -6.71 13.21 15.24
C GLU A 369 -8.09 12.57 15.11
N MET A 370 -9.15 13.36 14.90
CA MET A 370 -10.49 12.83 14.61
C MET A 370 -10.59 12.20 13.21
N ALA A 371 -9.85 12.71 12.21
CA ALA A 371 -9.97 12.27 10.82
C ALA A 371 -9.31 10.92 10.53
N GLU A 372 -8.24 10.59 11.26
CA GLU A 372 -7.48 9.36 11.01
C GLU A 372 -8.34 8.09 11.24
N PRO A 373 -9.05 7.92 12.37
CA PRO A 373 -10.00 6.82 12.55
C PRO A 373 -11.14 6.81 11.52
N MET A 374 -11.52 7.98 11.00
CA MET A 374 -12.60 8.16 10.02
C MET A 374 -12.17 7.93 8.56
N SER A 375 -10.89 7.64 8.31
CA SER A 375 -10.38 7.38 6.96
C SER A 375 -10.48 5.90 6.62
N PHE A 376 -10.98 5.54 5.44
CA PHE A 376 -10.90 4.17 4.93
C PHE A 376 -9.82 4.10 3.85
N PRO A 377 -8.68 3.42 4.09
CA PRO A 377 -7.68 3.24 3.05
C PRO A 377 -8.25 2.34 1.95
N PRO A 378 -7.96 2.63 0.68
CA PRO A 378 -8.37 1.82 -0.47
C PRO A 378 -7.97 0.34 -0.34
N LEU A 379 -8.74 -0.50 -1.02
CA LEU A 379 -8.67 -1.96 -0.86
C LEU A 379 -7.39 -2.60 -1.40
N ASP A 380 -6.73 -1.92 -2.32
CA ASP A 380 -5.45 -2.36 -2.84
C ASP A 380 -4.28 -1.95 -1.94
N GLY A 381 -4.54 -1.38 -0.77
CA GLY A 381 -3.56 -0.75 0.10
C GLY A 381 -3.72 0.78 0.13
N PRO A 382 -2.91 1.51 0.90
CA PRO A 382 -3.01 2.95 0.93
C PRO A 382 -2.79 3.50 -0.49
N THR A 383 -3.71 4.35 -0.94
CA THR A 383 -3.58 5.12 -2.18
C THR A 383 -3.55 6.59 -1.82
N ALA A 384 -2.65 7.32 -2.45
CA ALA A 384 -2.63 8.76 -2.39
C ALA A 384 -3.62 9.34 -3.40
N ARG A 385 -3.92 10.62 -3.26
CA ARG A 385 -4.54 11.43 -4.32
C ARG A 385 -3.47 12.32 -4.92
N LEU A 386 -3.53 12.55 -6.23
CA LEU A 386 -2.73 13.59 -6.85
C LEU A 386 -3.40 14.96 -6.60
N PRO A 387 -2.63 16.02 -6.31
CA PRO A 387 -1.17 16.03 -6.21
C PRO A 387 -0.64 15.42 -4.91
N ARG A 388 0.53 14.77 -4.95
CA ARG A 388 1.22 14.24 -3.76
C ARG A 388 2.71 14.61 -3.76
N PRO A 389 3.35 14.75 -2.58
CA PRO A 389 4.80 14.91 -2.50
C PRO A 389 5.56 13.74 -3.15
N LEU A 390 6.75 14.03 -3.68
CA LEU A 390 7.72 13.00 -4.02
C LEU A 390 8.30 12.42 -2.71
N SER A 391 8.35 11.10 -2.65
CA SER A 391 9.07 10.36 -1.61
C SER A 391 10.57 10.66 -1.65
N PRO A 392 11.34 10.30 -0.59
CA PRO A 392 12.79 10.47 -0.60
C PRO A 392 13.50 9.84 -1.81
N ALA A 393 13.13 8.62 -2.21
CA ALA A 393 13.67 7.94 -3.38
C ALA A 393 13.27 8.64 -4.69
N GLU A 394 11.99 8.93 -4.90
CA GLU A 394 11.53 9.64 -6.10
C GLU A 394 12.19 11.03 -6.21
N ARG A 395 12.33 11.75 -5.09
CA ARG A 395 13.01 13.04 -5.00
C ARG A 395 14.50 12.93 -5.36
N TRP A 396 15.19 11.88 -4.89
CA TRP A 396 16.59 11.64 -5.26
C TRP A 396 16.73 11.45 -6.77
N HIS A 397 15.88 10.62 -7.39
CA HIS A 397 15.90 10.39 -8.83
C HIS A 397 15.59 11.67 -9.61
N TRP A 398 14.61 12.45 -9.17
CA TRP A 398 14.29 13.75 -9.77
C TRP A 398 15.48 14.72 -9.69
N ILE A 399 16.11 14.89 -8.51
CA ILE A 399 17.29 15.76 -8.35
C ILE A 399 18.46 15.27 -9.22
N ALA A 400 18.69 13.96 -9.29
CA ALA A 400 19.74 13.39 -10.10
C ALA A 400 19.53 13.69 -11.60
N ASP A 401 18.29 13.55 -12.10
CA ASP A 401 17.92 13.88 -13.47
C ASP A 401 18.15 15.36 -13.82
N GLN A 402 17.92 16.27 -12.86
CA GLN A 402 18.19 17.72 -13.05
C GLN A 402 19.68 18.03 -13.28
N LEU A 403 20.57 17.14 -12.86
CA LEU A 403 22.02 17.33 -12.97
C LEU A 403 22.58 16.64 -14.23
N ALA A 404 22.08 15.46 -14.54
CA ALA A 404 22.33 14.73 -15.78
C ALA A 404 21.18 13.75 -16.03
N PRO A 405 20.78 13.50 -17.29
CA PRO A 405 19.63 12.66 -17.60
C PRO A 405 19.69 11.29 -16.92
N LEU A 406 18.60 10.92 -16.26
CA LEU A 406 18.44 9.67 -15.51
C LEU A 406 17.12 9.00 -15.89
N HIS A 407 17.17 8.15 -16.92
CA HIS A 407 15.99 7.48 -17.47
C HIS A 407 16.15 5.96 -17.47
N ILE A 408 15.00 5.28 -17.45
CA ILE A 408 14.87 3.86 -17.72
C ILE A 408 14.09 3.69 -19.02
N LEU A 409 14.48 2.72 -19.84
CA LEU A 409 13.82 2.50 -21.12
C LEU A 409 13.67 1.01 -21.40
N ALA A 410 12.55 0.66 -22.03
CA ALA A 410 12.25 -0.67 -22.54
C ALA A 410 12.23 -0.62 -24.06
N ARG A 411 12.87 -1.59 -24.70
CA ARG A 411 12.91 -1.77 -26.16
C ARG A 411 12.30 -3.12 -26.49
N VAL A 412 11.39 -3.16 -27.45
CA VAL A 412 10.79 -4.40 -27.97
C VAL A 412 10.80 -4.36 -29.49
N ARG A 413 11.28 -5.43 -30.13
CA ARG A 413 11.20 -5.57 -31.58
C ARG A 413 9.91 -6.29 -31.97
N VAL A 414 9.12 -5.65 -32.81
CA VAL A 414 7.86 -6.13 -33.37
C VAL A 414 8.11 -6.57 -34.80
N HIS A 415 7.76 -7.80 -35.14
CA HIS A 415 7.81 -8.34 -36.50
C HIS A 415 6.38 -8.38 -37.06
N GLY A 416 6.16 -7.66 -38.15
CA GLY A 416 4.88 -7.33 -38.73
C GLY A 416 4.65 -5.82 -38.82
N SER A 417 3.67 -5.41 -39.62
CA SER A 417 3.33 -4.00 -39.79
C SER A 417 2.62 -3.47 -38.54
N ILE A 418 3.22 -2.47 -37.90
CA ILE A 418 2.68 -1.70 -36.78
C ILE A 418 2.73 -0.21 -37.14
N THR A 419 1.65 0.52 -36.91
CA THR A 419 1.58 1.96 -37.22
C THR A 419 1.75 2.82 -35.98
N ALA A 420 2.21 4.05 -36.17
CA ALA A 420 2.28 5.04 -35.08
C ALA A 420 0.91 5.34 -34.45
N GLU A 421 -0.18 5.21 -35.21
CA GLU A 421 -1.55 5.38 -34.72
C GLU A 421 -1.97 4.25 -33.77
N GLN A 422 -1.62 3.00 -34.07
CA GLN A 422 -1.85 1.87 -33.15
C GLN A 422 -1.07 2.05 -31.85
N VAL A 423 0.20 2.44 -31.94
CA VAL A 423 1.04 2.73 -30.76
C VAL A 423 0.47 3.89 -29.95
N ARG A 424 -0.03 4.94 -30.61
CA ARG A 424 -0.71 6.07 -29.95
C ARG A 424 -1.89 5.61 -29.10
N VAL A 425 -2.77 4.77 -29.64
CA VAL A 425 -3.90 4.20 -28.88
C VAL A 425 -3.40 3.44 -27.64
N GLY A 426 -2.36 2.62 -27.79
CA GLY A 426 -1.76 1.91 -26.66
C GLY A 426 -1.15 2.82 -25.59
N LEU A 427 -0.48 3.90 -25.99
CA LEU A 427 0.11 4.88 -25.06
C LEU A 427 -0.95 5.67 -24.31
N ASP A 428 -1.99 6.15 -25.00
CA ASP A 428 -3.06 6.93 -24.40
C ASP A 428 -3.82 6.07 -23.38
N GLU A 429 -4.01 4.78 -23.68
CA GLU A 429 -4.66 3.85 -22.77
C GLU A 429 -3.79 3.47 -21.57
N ALA A 430 -2.48 3.27 -21.77
CA ALA A 430 -1.54 3.11 -20.67
C ALA A 430 -1.52 4.34 -19.77
N GLN A 431 -1.54 5.55 -20.34
CA GLN A 431 -1.57 6.80 -19.57
C GLN A 431 -2.87 6.98 -18.78
N ARG A 432 -4.01 6.56 -19.35
CA ARG A 432 -5.30 6.55 -18.65
C ARG A 432 -5.31 5.57 -17.48
N ALA A 433 -4.76 4.37 -17.70
CA ALA A 433 -4.75 3.32 -16.69
C ALA A 433 -3.74 3.58 -15.58
N HIS A 434 -2.59 4.19 -15.86
CA HIS A 434 -1.55 4.45 -14.88
C HIS A 434 -1.36 5.94 -14.63
N PRO A 435 -1.94 6.51 -13.55
CA PRO A 435 -1.92 7.96 -13.36
C PRO A 435 -0.52 8.57 -13.25
N LEU A 436 0.49 7.80 -12.81
CA LEU A 436 1.89 8.26 -12.77
C LEU A 436 2.52 8.48 -14.17
N LEU A 437 1.96 7.91 -15.23
CA LEU A 437 2.37 8.23 -16.61
C LEU A 437 1.80 9.59 -17.08
N GLY A 438 0.85 10.16 -16.35
CA GLY A 438 0.20 11.44 -16.62
C GLY A 438 0.56 12.51 -15.61
N VAL A 439 1.83 12.58 -15.17
CA VAL A 439 2.26 13.59 -14.17
C VAL A 439 3.39 14.49 -14.66
N ALA A 440 3.44 15.68 -14.07
CA ALA A 440 4.59 16.57 -14.01
C ALA A 440 5.06 16.74 -12.55
N VAL A 441 6.19 17.41 -12.34
CA VAL A 441 6.68 17.79 -11.02
C VAL A 441 6.58 19.30 -10.85
N VAL A 442 6.06 19.72 -9.69
CA VAL A 442 6.10 21.12 -9.25
C VAL A 442 6.88 21.18 -7.95
N ALA A 443 7.74 22.19 -7.81
CA ALA A 443 8.49 22.47 -6.59
C ALA A 443 8.30 23.94 -6.20
N GLU A 444 8.61 24.28 -4.95
CA GLU A 444 8.64 25.67 -4.49
C GLU A 444 9.77 26.45 -5.20
N SER A 445 9.77 27.79 -5.09
CA SER A 445 10.72 28.65 -5.82
C SER A 445 12.20 28.37 -5.50
N ASP A 446 12.49 27.82 -4.33
CA ASP A 446 13.83 27.39 -3.90
C ASP A 446 14.18 25.94 -4.32
N GLY A 447 13.27 25.26 -5.05
CA GLY A 447 13.41 23.89 -5.49
C GLY A 447 13.09 22.84 -4.43
N THR A 448 12.51 23.23 -3.29
CA THR A 448 12.08 22.31 -2.23
C THR A 448 10.64 21.82 -2.39
N ALA A 449 10.26 20.84 -1.56
CA ALA A 449 8.92 20.23 -1.53
C ALA A 449 8.36 19.81 -2.91
N PRO A 450 9.14 19.09 -3.74
CA PRO A 450 8.66 18.63 -5.04
C PRO A 450 7.45 17.69 -4.86
N ARG A 451 6.45 17.86 -5.73
CA ARG A 451 5.20 17.08 -5.75
C ARG A 451 4.83 16.69 -7.18
N PHE A 452 4.26 15.50 -7.33
CA PHE A 452 3.59 15.09 -8.56
C PHE A 452 2.28 15.85 -8.70
N VAL A 453 2.04 16.37 -9.89
CA VAL A 453 0.77 17.00 -10.29
C VAL A 453 0.26 16.33 -11.56
N PRO A 454 -1.05 16.09 -11.70
CA PRO A 454 -1.59 15.46 -12.89
C PRO A 454 -1.54 16.43 -14.08
N VAL A 455 -1.31 15.90 -15.28
CA VAL A 455 -1.34 16.63 -16.55
C VAL A 455 -2.15 15.86 -17.60
N SER A 456 -2.79 16.58 -18.51
CA SER A 456 -3.59 16.00 -19.60
C SER A 456 -2.82 15.87 -20.91
N THR A 457 -1.55 16.26 -20.94
CA THR A 457 -0.71 16.20 -22.15
C THR A 457 -0.41 14.73 -22.49
N PRO A 458 -0.69 14.28 -23.73
CA PRO A 458 -0.40 12.91 -24.15
C PRO A 458 1.09 12.58 -24.09
N ILE A 459 1.42 11.31 -23.86
CA ILE A 459 2.82 10.82 -23.96
C ILE A 459 3.36 11.12 -25.37
N PRO A 460 4.46 11.86 -25.54
CA PRO A 460 5.02 12.13 -26.87
C PRO A 460 5.42 10.84 -27.59
N LEU A 461 5.06 10.72 -28.88
CA LEU A 461 5.45 9.61 -29.76
C LEU A 461 6.18 10.17 -30.98
N ARG A 462 7.43 9.75 -31.17
CA ARG A 462 8.20 9.98 -32.40
C ARG A 462 8.10 8.76 -33.31
N HIS A 463 8.12 8.98 -34.62
CA HIS A 463 8.27 7.94 -35.62
C HIS A 463 9.54 8.22 -36.43
N VAL A 464 10.39 7.22 -36.57
CA VAL A 464 11.67 7.28 -37.27
C VAL A 464 11.73 6.12 -38.25
N GLU A 465 12.23 6.36 -39.46
CA GLU A 465 12.50 5.30 -40.43
C GLU A 465 14.01 5.08 -40.54
N SER A 466 14.44 3.82 -40.57
CA SER A 466 15.85 3.48 -40.75
C SER A 466 16.05 2.12 -41.42
N ALA A 467 17.00 2.05 -42.35
CA ALA A 467 17.44 0.78 -42.94
C ALA A 467 18.45 0.02 -42.06
N ASP A 468 19.00 0.67 -41.03
CA ASP A 468 19.97 0.07 -40.11
C ASP A 468 19.25 -0.71 -39.00
N PRO A 469 19.40 -2.05 -38.92
CA PRO A 469 18.76 -2.86 -37.89
C PRO A 469 19.26 -2.54 -36.47
N THR A 470 20.36 -1.79 -36.34
CA THR A 470 20.95 -1.32 -35.08
C THR A 470 20.64 0.15 -34.77
N ALA A 471 19.79 0.82 -35.56
CA ALA A 471 19.45 2.23 -35.38
C ALA A 471 18.90 2.58 -33.99
N TRP A 472 18.26 1.61 -33.32
CA TRP A 472 17.80 1.76 -31.94
C TRP A 472 18.92 2.11 -30.97
N LEU A 473 20.16 1.63 -31.18
CA LEU A 473 21.31 1.97 -30.32
C LEU A 473 21.67 3.44 -30.44
N THR A 474 21.68 3.96 -31.67
CA THR A 474 21.93 5.37 -31.96
C THR A 474 20.83 6.23 -31.34
N GLU A 475 19.55 5.85 -31.48
CA GLU A 475 18.44 6.59 -30.84
C GLU A 475 18.55 6.57 -29.31
N VAL A 476 18.90 5.43 -28.71
CA VAL A 476 19.10 5.31 -27.25
C VAL A 476 20.23 6.23 -26.77
N ASP A 477 21.38 6.22 -27.44
CA ASP A 477 22.54 7.03 -27.04
C ASP A 477 22.36 8.53 -27.31
N ASP A 478 21.85 8.87 -28.49
CA ASP A 478 21.84 10.25 -28.95
C ASP A 478 20.56 10.99 -28.60
N VAL A 479 19.47 10.31 -28.26
CA VAL A 479 18.21 10.97 -27.86
C VAL A 479 17.80 10.51 -26.48
N GLU A 480 17.54 9.22 -26.31
CA GLU A 480 16.77 8.76 -25.16
C GLU A 480 17.53 8.84 -23.83
N LEU A 481 18.83 8.60 -23.82
CA LEU A 481 19.71 8.77 -22.65
C LEU A 481 20.38 10.16 -22.58
N ARG A 482 20.22 11.00 -23.61
CA ARG A 482 20.87 12.32 -23.72
C ARG A 482 19.96 13.48 -23.32
N ASP A 483 18.70 13.43 -23.74
CA ASP A 483 17.80 14.59 -23.70
C ASP A 483 16.88 14.53 -22.48
N HIS A 484 16.92 15.55 -21.63
CA HIS A 484 16.09 15.67 -20.42
C HIS A 484 14.58 15.66 -20.72
N PHE A 485 13.79 15.22 -19.75
CA PHE A 485 12.36 15.50 -19.71
C PHE A 485 12.10 16.97 -19.34
N ASP A 486 11.10 17.60 -19.97
CA ASP A 486 10.50 18.81 -19.42
C ASP A 486 9.59 18.44 -18.25
N TRP A 487 10.21 18.26 -17.08
CA TRP A 487 9.52 17.83 -15.88
C TRP A 487 8.47 18.81 -15.36
N ARG A 488 8.50 20.09 -15.78
CA ARG A 488 7.55 21.11 -15.31
C ARG A 488 6.20 20.98 -16.01
N THR A 489 6.22 20.60 -17.28
CA THR A 489 5.01 20.48 -18.10
C THR A 489 4.56 19.02 -18.26
N GLY A 490 5.50 18.07 -18.19
CA GLY A 490 5.23 16.64 -18.33
C GLY A 490 4.66 16.26 -19.71
N PRO A 491 4.25 14.99 -19.90
CA PRO A 491 4.41 13.89 -18.95
C PRO A 491 5.87 13.42 -18.81
N LEU A 492 6.17 12.73 -17.72
CA LEU A 492 7.50 12.13 -17.46
C LEU A 492 7.76 10.81 -18.21
N ALA A 493 7.21 10.68 -19.42
CA ALA A 493 7.29 9.52 -20.28
C ALA A 493 7.32 9.97 -21.75
N ARG A 494 8.02 9.23 -22.62
CA ARG A 494 8.01 9.42 -24.08
C ARG A 494 8.27 8.09 -24.80
N ALA A 495 7.90 8.01 -26.06
CA ALA A 495 8.10 6.82 -26.88
C ALA A 495 8.63 7.18 -28.27
N VAL A 496 9.34 6.23 -28.87
CA VAL A 496 9.73 6.28 -30.29
C VAL A 496 9.47 4.93 -30.93
N LEU A 497 8.85 4.97 -32.11
CA LEU A 497 8.72 3.83 -33.01
C LEU A 497 9.75 3.99 -34.12
N ILE A 498 10.67 3.03 -34.24
CA ILE A 498 11.65 3.00 -35.33
C ILE A 498 11.23 1.90 -36.30
N THR A 499 10.77 2.26 -37.49
CA THR A 499 10.30 1.31 -38.50
C THR A 499 11.39 1.06 -39.54
N ASP A 500 11.56 -0.20 -39.93
CA ASP A 500 12.45 -0.51 -41.04
C ASP A 500 11.89 0.05 -42.37
N THR A 501 12.75 0.22 -43.36
CA THR A 501 12.34 0.80 -44.65
C THR A 501 11.33 -0.04 -45.44
N ASN A 502 11.15 -1.31 -45.07
CA ASN A 502 10.23 -2.22 -45.73
C ASN A 502 8.87 -2.31 -45.01
N GLY A 503 8.75 -1.73 -43.80
CA GLY A 503 7.58 -1.81 -42.94
C GLY A 503 7.33 -3.21 -42.35
N GLU A 504 8.33 -4.10 -42.38
CA GLU A 504 8.22 -5.50 -41.95
C GLU A 504 8.57 -5.72 -40.49
N ALA A 505 9.39 -4.83 -39.91
CA ALA A 505 9.72 -4.82 -38.49
C ALA A 505 9.81 -3.41 -37.93
N SER A 506 9.57 -3.27 -36.63
CA SER A 506 9.74 -2.01 -35.91
C SER A 506 10.28 -2.23 -34.50
N ASP A 507 11.10 -1.29 -34.04
CA ASP A 507 11.56 -1.20 -32.66
C ASP A 507 10.70 -0.17 -31.91
N LEU A 508 9.94 -0.62 -30.92
CA LEU A 508 9.25 0.26 -29.98
C LEU A 508 10.17 0.51 -28.79
N ILE A 509 10.52 1.77 -28.54
CA ILE A 509 11.28 2.19 -27.36
C ILE A 509 10.39 3.08 -26.51
N LEU A 510 10.20 2.70 -25.26
CA LEU A 510 9.48 3.47 -24.24
C LEU A 510 10.49 3.97 -23.20
N THR A 511 10.57 5.29 -23.02
CA THR A 511 11.48 5.94 -22.07
C THR A 511 10.68 6.58 -20.95
N LEU A 512 11.01 6.23 -19.71
CA LEU A 512 10.35 6.70 -18.50
C LEU A 512 11.36 7.36 -17.56
N HIS A 513 10.92 8.40 -16.85
CA HIS A 513 11.73 9.03 -15.82
C HIS A 513 11.79 8.14 -14.56
N TYR A 514 12.97 8.00 -13.95
CA TYR A 514 13.20 7.09 -12.81
C TYR A 514 12.36 7.38 -11.55
N ALA A 515 11.89 8.62 -11.40
CA ALA A 515 10.99 9.00 -10.31
C ALA A 515 9.56 8.44 -10.44
N ILE A 516 9.16 7.91 -11.59
CA ILE A 516 7.81 7.33 -11.77
C ILE A 516 7.83 5.83 -12.10
N ALA A 517 8.98 5.28 -12.47
CA ALA A 517 9.09 3.91 -12.96
C ALA A 517 10.48 3.33 -12.73
N ASP A 518 10.54 2.00 -12.59
CA ASP A 518 11.76 1.19 -12.68
C ASP A 518 11.76 0.31 -13.94
N GLY A 519 12.75 -0.60 -14.06
CA GLY A 519 12.91 -1.46 -15.24
C GLY A 519 11.74 -2.41 -15.48
N GLU A 520 11.15 -2.90 -14.40
CA GLU A 520 10.00 -3.80 -14.49
C GLU A 520 8.74 -3.04 -14.92
N SER A 521 8.53 -1.82 -14.39
CA SER A 521 7.48 -0.93 -14.87
C SER A 521 7.66 -0.60 -16.36
N ALA A 522 8.88 -0.32 -16.82
CA ALA A 522 9.13 -0.01 -18.23
C ALA A 522 8.77 -1.19 -19.16
N MET A 523 9.19 -2.40 -18.80
CA MET A 523 8.88 -3.62 -19.56
C MET A 523 7.37 -3.94 -19.54
N ALA A 524 6.72 -3.77 -18.39
CA ALA A 524 5.28 -4.01 -18.23
C ALA A 524 4.44 -3.03 -19.05
N VAL A 525 4.78 -1.73 -19.03
CA VAL A 525 4.06 -0.72 -19.83
C VAL A 525 4.29 -0.95 -21.33
N ALA A 526 5.50 -1.29 -21.76
CA ALA A 526 5.77 -1.62 -23.17
C ALA A 526 4.92 -2.81 -23.64
N LYS A 527 4.77 -3.85 -22.82
CA LYS A 527 3.87 -4.98 -23.09
C LYS A 527 2.41 -4.52 -23.22
N GLN A 528 1.90 -3.75 -22.27
CA GLN A 528 0.51 -3.29 -22.25
C GLN A 528 0.18 -2.39 -23.46
N VAL A 529 1.09 -1.48 -23.81
CA VAL A 529 0.96 -0.64 -25.01
C VAL A 529 0.82 -1.50 -26.26
N LEU A 530 1.64 -2.55 -26.41
CA LEU A 530 1.55 -3.47 -27.55
C LEU A 530 0.27 -4.30 -27.54
N GLN A 531 -0.20 -4.77 -26.38
CA GLN A 531 -1.45 -5.54 -26.26
C GLN A 531 -2.67 -4.72 -26.70
N VAL A 532 -2.72 -3.45 -26.30
CA VAL A 532 -3.78 -2.53 -26.71
C VAL A 532 -3.62 -2.15 -28.19
N ALA A 533 -2.40 -1.83 -28.65
CA ALA A 533 -2.12 -1.48 -30.04
C ALA A 533 -2.50 -2.61 -31.03
N ALA A 534 -2.37 -3.87 -30.60
CA ALA A 534 -2.77 -5.04 -31.38
C ALA A 534 -4.29 -5.33 -31.34
N GLY A 535 -5.05 -4.62 -30.49
CA GLY A 535 -6.46 -4.89 -30.25
C GLY A 535 -6.75 -6.16 -29.45
N GLU A 536 -5.74 -6.75 -28.80
CA GLU A 536 -5.89 -7.93 -27.94
C GLU A 536 -6.60 -7.57 -26.63
N VAL A 537 -6.36 -6.35 -26.15
CA VAL A 537 -6.98 -5.78 -24.95
C VAL A 537 -7.66 -4.48 -25.34
N ALA A 538 -8.97 -4.40 -25.11
CA ALA A 538 -9.75 -3.20 -25.43
C ALA A 538 -9.51 -2.05 -24.43
N ALA A 539 -9.29 -2.37 -23.15
CA ALA A 539 -9.01 -1.40 -22.10
C ALA A 539 -8.19 -2.03 -20.96
N LEU A 540 -7.30 -1.25 -20.38
CA LEU A 540 -6.48 -1.64 -19.22
C LEU A 540 -7.21 -1.28 -17.91
N GLU A 541 -7.06 -2.13 -16.89
CA GLU A 541 -7.60 -1.86 -15.56
C GLU A 541 -6.91 -0.63 -14.93
N PRO A 542 -7.65 0.34 -14.36
CA PRO A 542 -7.04 1.49 -13.70
C PRO A 542 -6.18 1.08 -12.50
N ALA A 543 -4.92 1.49 -12.51
CA ALA A 543 -4.00 1.34 -11.40
C ALA A 543 -4.18 2.47 -10.36
N PRO A 544 -4.12 2.16 -9.06
CA PRO A 544 -4.20 3.17 -8.02
C PRO A 544 -2.94 4.05 -7.97
N VAL A 545 -3.08 5.29 -7.49
CA VAL A 545 -1.93 6.13 -7.13
C VAL A 545 -1.43 5.72 -5.76
N ARG A 546 -0.21 5.18 -5.65
CA ARG A 546 0.37 4.88 -4.33
C ARG A 546 0.94 6.11 -3.63
N PRO A 547 1.01 6.11 -2.28
CA PRO A 547 1.97 6.89 -1.51
C PRO A 547 3.41 6.63 -1.97
N GLY A 548 4.38 7.31 -1.34
CA GLY A 548 5.78 7.04 -1.59
C GLY A 548 6.13 5.56 -1.31
N PRO A 549 7.04 4.93 -2.07
CA PRO A 549 7.45 3.54 -1.82
C PRO A 549 7.86 3.27 -0.37
N GLU A 550 8.52 4.23 0.29
CA GLU A 550 8.93 4.15 1.69
C GLU A 550 7.76 4.20 2.68
N ASP A 551 6.65 4.84 2.31
CA ASP A 551 5.41 4.85 3.10
C ASP A 551 4.69 3.49 3.06
N LEU A 552 5.05 2.63 2.10
CA LEU A 552 4.53 1.27 1.96
C LEU A 552 5.38 0.22 2.69
N PHE A 553 6.49 0.63 3.32
CA PHE A 553 7.39 -0.33 3.95
C PHE A 553 6.72 -1.08 5.11
N PRO A 554 7.05 -2.38 5.30
CA PRO A 554 6.52 -3.16 6.42
C PRO A 554 6.80 -2.48 7.78
N ALA A 555 5.94 -2.69 8.77
CA ALA A 555 6.03 -2.04 10.09
C ALA A 555 7.43 -2.14 10.75
N GLY A 556 8.16 -3.25 10.53
CA GLY A 556 9.53 -3.44 11.01
C GLY A 556 10.58 -2.46 10.46
N PHE A 557 10.28 -1.79 9.35
CA PHE A 557 11.10 -0.78 8.68
C PHE A 557 10.61 0.65 8.90
N THR A 558 9.58 0.86 9.73
CA THR A 558 9.07 2.20 10.06
C THR A 558 9.41 2.59 11.50
N GLY A 559 9.33 3.88 11.81
CA GLY A 559 9.56 4.42 13.16
C GLY A 559 10.92 4.05 13.77
N ALA A 560 10.96 3.87 15.09
CA ALA A 560 12.20 3.61 15.83
C ALA A 560 12.87 2.27 15.46
N ARG A 561 12.08 1.23 15.13
CA ARG A 561 12.61 -0.08 14.69
C ARG A 561 13.29 0.04 13.33
N GLY A 562 12.67 0.77 12.39
CA GLY A 562 13.27 1.07 11.09
C GLY A 562 14.60 1.80 11.22
N LEU A 563 14.66 2.84 12.06
CA LEU A 563 15.89 3.58 12.33
C LEU A 563 17.02 2.66 12.83
N GLY A 564 16.72 1.76 13.78
CA GLY A 564 17.68 0.79 14.28
C GLY A 564 18.23 -0.15 13.18
N ARG A 565 17.37 -0.61 12.27
CA ARG A 565 17.78 -1.43 11.12
C ARG A 565 18.67 -0.65 10.15
N THR A 566 18.33 0.59 9.84
CA THR A 566 19.13 1.48 8.98
C THR A 566 20.51 1.76 9.58
N VAL A 567 20.62 2.05 10.89
CA VAL A 567 21.91 2.21 11.57
C VAL A 567 22.72 0.91 11.51
N GLY A 568 22.09 -0.24 11.75
CA GLY A 568 22.74 -1.54 11.64
C GLY A 568 23.32 -1.78 10.24
N ALA A 569 22.55 -1.48 9.19
CA ALA A 569 22.99 -1.61 7.80
C ALA A 569 24.16 -0.67 7.47
N LEU A 570 24.12 0.59 7.95
CA LEU A 570 25.22 1.55 7.82
C LEU A 570 26.53 1.08 8.46
N LEU A 571 26.47 0.52 9.67
CA LEU A 571 27.66 -0.01 10.35
C LEU A 571 28.28 -1.19 9.57
N ARG A 572 27.45 -2.03 8.94
CA ARG A 572 27.92 -3.11 8.08
C ARG A 572 28.60 -2.58 6.83
N ASP A 573 28.02 -1.55 6.20
CA ASP A 573 28.62 -0.88 5.05
C ASP A 573 29.94 -0.23 5.43
N GLN A 574 30.01 0.47 6.56
CA GLN A 574 31.25 1.04 7.06
C GLN A 574 32.32 -0.03 7.33
N LYS A 575 31.94 -1.17 7.91
CA LYS A 575 32.85 -2.32 8.10
C LYS A 575 33.36 -2.87 6.77
N SER A 576 32.52 -2.88 5.73
CA SER A 576 32.95 -3.29 4.39
C SER A 576 33.99 -2.34 3.79
N GLN A 577 33.86 -1.03 4.04
CA GLN A 577 34.82 -0.02 3.58
C GLN A 577 36.20 -0.16 4.22
N LEU A 578 36.32 -0.77 5.41
CA LEU A 578 37.62 -1.08 6.03
C LEU A 578 38.48 -2.02 5.18
N ARG A 579 37.87 -2.78 4.25
CA ARG A 579 38.59 -3.65 3.29
C ARG A 579 39.26 -2.89 2.15
N ARG A 580 39.07 -1.56 2.08
CA ARG A 580 39.63 -0.67 1.04
C ARG A 580 39.36 -1.19 -0.38
N PRO A 581 38.09 -1.34 -0.78
CA PRO A 581 37.76 -1.88 -2.10
C PRO A 581 38.36 -1.01 -3.21
N ARG A 582 39.00 -1.66 -4.19
CA ARG A 582 39.49 -1.04 -5.43
C ARG A 582 38.33 -0.54 -6.26
N ARG A 583 38.63 0.43 -7.13
CA ARG A 583 37.67 1.11 -8.00
C ARG A 583 38.22 1.23 -9.40
N LEU A 584 37.31 1.31 -10.37
CA LEU A 584 37.65 1.71 -11.72
C LEU A 584 37.83 3.22 -11.75
N GLU A 585 39.07 3.67 -11.93
CA GLU A 585 39.37 5.09 -12.05
C GLU A 585 38.82 5.63 -13.38
N PRO A 586 38.12 6.78 -13.37
CA PRO A 586 37.61 7.39 -14.59
C PRO A 586 38.78 7.92 -15.43
N THR A 587 38.67 7.80 -16.75
CA THR A 587 39.62 8.39 -17.70
C THR A 587 39.65 9.92 -17.57
N ARG A 588 38.47 10.55 -17.43
CA ARG A 588 38.35 12.00 -17.20
C ARG A 588 37.10 12.35 -16.40
N LEU A 589 37.27 13.01 -15.26
CA LEU A 589 36.15 13.59 -14.53
C LEU A 589 35.64 14.86 -15.21
N ALA A 590 34.32 14.96 -15.37
CA ALA A 590 33.62 16.17 -15.86
C ALA A 590 32.49 16.58 -14.90
N PRO A 591 32.05 17.84 -14.88
CA PRO A 591 30.84 18.24 -14.16
C PRO A 591 29.60 17.45 -14.64
N PRO A 592 28.60 17.17 -13.78
CA PRO A 592 27.41 16.39 -14.15
C PRO A 592 26.72 16.87 -15.43
N SER A 593 26.59 18.18 -15.63
CA SER A 593 25.96 18.77 -16.82
C SER A 593 26.67 18.44 -18.14
N ARG A 594 27.93 18.00 -18.09
CA ARG A 594 28.72 17.53 -19.25
C ARG A 594 28.86 16.02 -19.32
N CYS A 595 28.31 15.30 -18.34
CA CYS A 595 28.26 13.85 -18.36
C CYS A 595 27.13 13.38 -19.28
N ARG A 596 27.38 12.32 -20.05
CA ARG A 596 26.38 11.71 -20.92
C ARG A 596 26.36 10.21 -20.69
N SER A 597 25.19 9.66 -20.39
CA SER A 597 24.98 8.22 -20.33
C SER A 597 25.01 7.67 -21.76
N ARG A 598 25.65 6.51 -21.92
CA ARG A 598 25.81 5.78 -23.18
C ARG A 598 25.69 4.28 -22.91
N VAL A 599 25.40 3.48 -23.93
CA VAL A 599 25.28 2.03 -23.79
C VAL A 599 26.11 1.26 -24.81
N VAL A 600 26.70 0.17 -24.38
CA VAL A 600 27.27 -0.86 -25.25
C VAL A 600 26.47 -2.14 -25.09
N HIS A 601 25.94 -2.65 -26.19
CA HIS A 601 25.09 -3.85 -26.21
C HIS A 601 25.90 -5.12 -26.53
N ARG A 602 25.69 -6.17 -25.75
CA ARG A 602 26.11 -7.56 -26.03
C ARG A 602 24.99 -8.51 -25.66
N GLY A 603 25.09 -9.76 -26.11
CA GLY A 603 24.13 -10.78 -25.71
C GLY A 603 24.64 -12.19 -25.93
N LEU A 604 23.87 -13.16 -25.44
CA LEU A 604 24.06 -14.58 -25.70
C LEU A 604 22.81 -15.10 -26.43
N ASP A 605 23.04 -15.87 -27.48
CA ASP A 605 22.02 -16.67 -28.15
C ASP A 605 21.48 -17.79 -27.23
N ALA A 606 20.42 -18.46 -27.68
CA ALA A 606 19.74 -19.51 -26.92
C ALA A 606 20.67 -20.63 -26.45
N ASP A 607 21.50 -21.17 -27.35
CA ASP A 607 22.40 -22.28 -27.02
C ASP A 607 23.39 -21.87 -25.91
N ARG A 608 23.95 -20.65 -26.00
CA ARG A 608 24.89 -20.14 -25.00
C ARG A 608 24.21 -19.74 -23.69
N LEU A 609 22.99 -19.21 -23.76
CA LEU A 609 22.20 -18.93 -22.57
C LEU A 609 21.86 -20.22 -21.82
N ASP A 610 21.39 -21.25 -22.52
CA ASP A 610 21.08 -22.56 -21.92
C ASP A 610 22.33 -23.19 -21.31
N ALA A 611 23.48 -23.12 -22.00
CA ALA A 611 24.75 -23.58 -21.45
C ALA A 611 25.16 -22.81 -20.18
N LEU A 612 24.94 -21.49 -20.15
CA LEU A 612 25.19 -20.64 -18.99
C LEU A 612 24.26 -20.97 -17.83
N LEU A 613 22.97 -21.16 -18.07
CA LEU A 613 21.99 -21.53 -17.04
C LEU A 613 22.28 -22.90 -16.45
N ALA A 614 22.60 -23.88 -17.31
CA ALA A 614 23.02 -25.21 -16.86
C ALA A 614 24.30 -25.14 -16.03
N ALA A 615 25.25 -24.27 -16.37
CA ALA A 615 26.45 -24.06 -15.56
C ALA A 615 26.16 -23.38 -14.22
N CYS A 616 25.27 -22.39 -14.21
CA CYS A 616 24.79 -21.73 -13.00
C CYS A 616 24.15 -22.76 -12.03
N GLU A 617 23.29 -23.64 -12.54
CA GLU A 617 22.67 -24.73 -11.78
C GLU A 617 23.72 -25.70 -11.22
N ARG A 618 24.65 -26.20 -12.07
CA ARG A 618 25.73 -27.11 -11.64
C ARG A 618 26.59 -26.54 -10.51
N HIS A 619 26.78 -25.22 -10.48
CA HIS A 619 27.60 -24.54 -9.49
C HIS A 619 26.81 -23.95 -8.32
N GLY A 620 25.47 -24.07 -8.32
CA GLY A 620 24.60 -23.54 -7.27
C GLY A 620 24.68 -22.02 -7.14
N VAL A 621 24.73 -21.30 -8.26
CA VAL A 621 24.76 -19.82 -8.29
C VAL A 621 23.68 -19.30 -9.24
N GLY A 622 23.07 -18.15 -8.93
CA GLY A 622 22.15 -17.48 -9.84
C GLY A 622 22.84 -16.77 -11.00
N LEU A 623 22.08 -16.50 -12.08
CA LEU A 623 22.53 -15.76 -13.26
C LEU A 623 23.12 -14.39 -12.89
N ARG A 624 22.44 -13.64 -12.02
CA ARG A 624 22.92 -12.36 -11.46
C ARG A 624 24.33 -12.45 -10.90
N ALA A 625 24.64 -13.48 -10.12
CA ALA A 625 25.97 -13.66 -9.52
C ALA A 625 27.03 -14.02 -10.57
N ALA A 626 26.68 -14.83 -11.57
CA ALA A 626 27.58 -15.14 -12.69
C ALA A 626 27.92 -13.87 -13.49
N LEU A 627 26.91 -13.06 -13.85
CA LEU A 627 27.09 -11.78 -14.54
C LEU A 627 27.89 -10.78 -13.70
N SER A 628 27.61 -10.70 -12.39
CA SER A 628 28.35 -9.87 -11.44
C SER A 628 29.82 -10.27 -11.36
N ALA A 629 30.11 -11.58 -11.30
CA ALA A 629 31.46 -12.10 -11.25
C ALA A 629 32.22 -11.85 -12.56
N ALA A 630 31.54 -11.93 -13.71
CA ALA A 630 32.11 -11.66 -15.01
C ALA A 630 32.49 -10.18 -15.16
N LEU A 631 31.57 -9.27 -14.83
CA LEU A 631 31.81 -7.83 -14.83
C LEU A 631 32.94 -7.46 -13.85
N LEU A 632 32.94 -8.04 -12.65
CA LEU A 632 34.02 -7.87 -11.68
C LEU A 632 35.37 -8.36 -12.22
N THR A 633 35.40 -9.52 -12.87
CA THR A 633 36.63 -10.11 -13.44
C THR A 633 37.20 -9.23 -14.55
N ALA A 634 36.36 -8.77 -15.48
CA ALA A 634 36.75 -7.83 -16.54
C ALA A 634 37.31 -6.52 -15.94
N SER A 635 36.59 -5.95 -14.97
CA SER A 635 36.98 -4.72 -14.29
C SER A 635 38.30 -4.86 -13.52
N ALA A 636 38.52 -6.00 -12.87
CA ALA A 636 39.74 -6.26 -12.12
C ALA A 636 40.95 -6.42 -13.05
N ARG A 637 40.79 -7.13 -14.17
CA ARG A 637 41.83 -7.27 -15.20
C ARG A 637 42.18 -5.92 -15.82
N GLU A 638 41.18 -5.12 -16.18
CA GLU A 638 41.40 -3.77 -16.71
C GLU A 638 42.15 -2.87 -15.71
N SER A 639 41.87 -3.02 -14.41
CA SER A 639 42.55 -2.27 -13.35
C SER A 639 43.99 -2.74 -13.07
N GLY A 640 44.49 -3.77 -13.77
CA GLY A 640 45.77 -4.40 -13.48
C GLY A 640 45.80 -5.06 -12.09
N ALA A 641 44.74 -5.76 -11.71
CA ALA A 641 44.71 -6.50 -10.46
C ALA A 641 45.41 -7.87 -10.60
N ASP A 642 46.70 -7.89 -10.28
CA ASP A 642 47.53 -9.10 -10.34
C ASP A 642 47.57 -9.87 -9.00
N ALA A 643 46.90 -9.35 -7.97
CA ALA A 643 46.84 -9.93 -6.62
C ALA A 643 45.41 -9.89 -6.06
N GLU A 644 45.17 -10.65 -4.99
CA GLU A 644 43.88 -10.66 -4.28
C GLU A 644 43.48 -9.24 -3.87
N SER A 645 42.27 -8.84 -4.26
CA SER A 645 41.76 -7.48 -4.09
C SER A 645 40.27 -7.50 -3.74
N TRP A 646 39.82 -6.49 -2.99
CA TRP A 646 38.41 -6.29 -2.71
C TRP A 646 37.79 -5.29 -3.68
N TYR A 647 36.53 -5.51 -4.03
CA TYR A 647 35.70 -4.62 -4.83
C TYR A 647 34.33 -4.47 -4.18
N THR A 648 33.59 -3.44 -4.57
CA THR A 648 32.17 -3.31 -4.21
C THR A 648 31.35 -3.52 -5.47
N VAL A 649 30.42 -4.48 -5.43
CA VAL A 649 29.47 -4.74 -6.51
C VAL A 649 28.06 -4.42 -6.01
N GLY A 650 27.44 -3.42 -6.63
CA GLY A 650 26.05 -3.07 -6.44
C GLY A 650 25.14 -4.00 -7.22
N SER A 651 24.08 -4.49 -6.58
CA SER A 651 23.00 -5.19 -7.25
C SER A 651 21.70 -4.49 -6.95
N SER A 652 20.94 -4.19 -7.99
CA SER A 652 19.58 -3.70 -7.81
C SER A 652 18.66 -4.82 -7.31
N VAL A 653 17.61 -4.45 -6.58
CA VAL A 653 16.63 -5.36 -6.00
C VAL A 653 15.23 -4.80 -6.25
N ASN A 654 14.39 -5.54 -6.96
CA ASN A 654 12.95 -5.28 -6.97
C ASN A 654 12.38 -5.68 -5.58
N PHE A 655 11.65 -4.77 -4.95
CA PHE A 655 11.03 -5.01 -3.64
C PHE A 655 9.50 -5.04 -3.65
N ARG A 656 8.83 -5.09 -4.81
CA ARG A 656 7.36 -5.23 -4.93
C ARG A 656 6.80 -6.35 -4.06
N ASP A 657 7.42 -7.52 -4.11
CA ASP A 657 7.04 -8.71 -3.32
C ASP A 657 7.11 -8.48 -1.79
N ARG A 658 7.90 -7.49 -1.34
CA ARG A 658 8.02 -7.13 0.08
C ARG A 658 6.90 -6.22 0.55
N LEU A 659 6.17 -5.57 -0.35
CA LEU A 659 5.11 -4.62 -0.01
C LEU A 659 3.73 -5.30 0.13
N GLY A 660 3.49 -6.42 -0.58
CA GLY A 660 2.25 -7.21 -0.48
C GLY A 660 0.97 -6.50 -0.94
N VAL A 661 1.09 -5.27 -1.43
CA VAL A 661 -0.02 -4.40 -1.89
C VAL A 661 0.16 -3.93 -3.33
N VAL A 662 1.36 -4.08 -3.91
CA VAL A 662 1.73 -3.62 -5.25
C VAL A 662 1.67 -4.80 -6.21
N ALA A 663 1.03 -4.64 -7.37
CA ALA A 663 1.01 -5.65 -8.43
C ALA A 663 2.29 -5.59 -9.28
N ASP A 664 2.69 -6.72 -9.87
CA ASP A 664 3.90 -6.84 -10.68
C ASP A 664 3.95 -5.83 -11.85
N ALA A 665 2.80 -5.56 -12.46
CA ALA A 665 2.66 -4.61 -13.57
C ALA A 665 2.39 -3.16 -13.15
N GLU A 666 2.41 -2.85 -11.86
CA GLU A 666 2.14 -1.50 -11.36
C GLU A 666 3.31 -0.54 -11.66
N VAL A 667 2.98 0.64 -12.19
CA VAL A 667 3.95 1.71 -12.46
C VAL A 667 4.38 2.36 -11.15
N GLY A 668 5.68 2.36 -10.88
CA GLY A 668 6.27 3.04 -9.72
C GLY A 668 7.77 2.79 -9.57
N THR A 669 8.39 3.46 -8.61
CA THR A 669 9.82 3.28 -8.29
C THR A 669 9.98 2.24 -7.18
N TYR A 670 9.94 0.95 -7.53
CA TYR A 670 10.02 -0.17 -6.57
C TYR A 670 11.38 -0.87 -6.60
N GLN A 671 12.44 -0.06 -6.72
CA GLN A 671 13.81 -0.50 -6.90
C GLN A 671 14.72 -0.05 -5.75
N GLY A 672 15.36 -1.02 -5.09
CA GLY A 672 16.40 -0.81 -4.08
C GLY A 672 17.78 -1.17 -4.63
N MET A 673 18.81 -0.97 -3.79
CA MET A 673 20.19 -1.37 -4.11
C MET A 673 20.87 -2.01 -2.91
N ILE A 674 21.61 -3.09 -3.17
CA ILE A 674 22.50 -3.75 -2.20
C ILE A 674 23.93 -3.66 -2.70
N ALA A 675 24.82 -3.11 -1.87
CA ALA A 675 26.25 -3.13 -2.10
C ALA A 675 26.89 -4.34 -1.40
N THR A 676 27.53 -5.21 -2.19
CA THR A 676 28.24 -6.39 -1.70
C THR A 676 29.75 -6.20 -1.82
N ALA A 677 30.49 -6.54 -0.76
CA ALA A 677 31.95 -6.57 -0.80
C ALA A 677 32.42 -7.88 -1.43
N ALA A 678 32.97 -7.79 -2.63
CA ALA A 678 33.39 -8.92 -3.44
C ALA A 678 34.90 -9.11 -3.38
N ARG A 679 35.35 -10.37 -3.31
CA ARG A 679 36.76 -10.72 -3.31
C ARG A 679 37.17 -11.26 -4.67
N TYR A 680 38.02 -10.52 -5.37
CA TYR A 680 38.65 -10.95 -6.61
C TYR A 680 40.03 -11.54 -6.32
N ALA A 681 40.36 -12.65 -6.98
CA ALA A 681 41.69 -13.23 -6.98
C ALA A 681 41.95 -13.88 -8.36
N PRO A 682 43.08 -13.58 -9.04
CA PRO A 682 43.34 -14.06 -10.41
C PRO A 682 43.30 -15.59 -10.59
N TRP A 683 43.61 -16.35 -9.53
CA TRP A 683 43.62 -17.82 -9.53
C TRP A 683 42.27 -18.45 -9.22
N ARG A 684 41.23 -17.67 -8.92
CA ARG A 684 39.89 -18.21 -8.70
C ARG A 684 39.14 -18.36 -10.01
N SER A 685 38.36 -19.44 -10.11
CA SER A 685 37.41 -19.57 -11.19
C SER A 685 36.30 -18.52 -11.07
N LEU A 686 35.65 -18.22 -12.19
CA LEU A 686 34.47 -17.36 -12.24
C LEU A 686 33.41 -17.81 -11.22
N TRP A 687 33.15 -19.11 -11.16
CA TRP A 687 32.16 -19.73 -10.27
C TRP A 687 32.48 -19.55 -8.78
N GLN A 688 33.77 -19.59 -8.39
CA GLN A 688 34.18 -19.32 -7.01
C GLN A 688 33.95 -17.86 -6.61
N ILE A 689 34.14 -16.93 -7.54
CA ILE A 689 33.86 -15.51 -7.34
C ILE A 689 32.34 -15.29 -7.26
N ALA A 690 31.57 -15.87 -8.19
CA ALA A 690 30.11 -15.82 -8.22
C ALA A 690 29.48 -16.37 -6.94
N ALA A 691 29.92 -17.55 -6.46
CA ALA A 691 29.40 -18.12 -5.22
C ALA A 691 29.72 -17.26 -3.98
N GLY A 692 30.84 -16.53 -4.01
CA GLY A 692 31.18 -15.56 -2.96
C GLY A 692 30.25 -14.34 -2.96
N LEU A 693 29.93 -13.84 -4.16
CA LEU A 693 28.98 -12.74 -4.37
C LEU A 693 27.55 -13.14 -3.98
N GLU A 694 27.11 -14.34 -4.37
CA GLU A 694 25.77 -14.87 -4.08
C GLU A 694 25.56 -14.96 -2.56
N ARG A 695 26.43 -15.65 -1.83
CA ARG A 695 26.34 -15.73 -0.36
C ARG A 695 26.33 -14.37 0.32
N ALA A 696 27.14 -13.42 -0.18
CA ALA A 696 27.19 -12.07 0.38
C ALA A 696 25.91 -11.29 0.10
N TYR A 697 25.28 -11.50 -1.07
CA TYR A 697 24.00 -10.90 -1.44
C TYR A 697 22.85 -11.50 -0.61
N ASP A 698 22.74 -12.83 -0.53
CA ASP A 698 21.69 -13.54 0.21
C ASP A 698 21.67 -13.14 1.68
N THR A 699 22.85 -13.08 2.32
CA THR A 699 23.00 -12.61 3.72
C THR A 699 22.40 -11.22 3.95
N ARG A 700 22.36 -10.37 2.92
CA ARG A 700 21.80 -9.01 2.99
C ARG A 700 20.33 -8.99 2.63
N MET A 701 19.89 -9.84 1.70
CA MET A 701 18.48 -10.04 1.37
C MET A 701 17.71 -10.64 2.55
N ASP A 702 18.27 -11.59 3.28
CA ASP A 702 17.69 -12.19 4.50
C ASP A 702 17.42 -11.16 5.62
N ARG A 703 18.06 -9.99 5.54
CA ARG A 703 17.90 -8.88 6.49
C ARG A 703 17.06 -7.73 5.93
N ASP A 704 16.61 -7.86 4.68
CA ASP A 704 16.05 -6.82 3.83
C ASP A 704 16.85 -5.50 3.92
N ASP A 705 18.18 -5.60 3.81
CA ASP A 705 19.06 -4.42 3.88
C ASP A 705 18.73 -3.39 2.79
N HIS A 706 18.14 -3.80 1.66
CA HIS A 706 17.69 -2.91 0.59
C HIS A 706 16.63 -1.90 1.07
N LEU A 707 15.64 -2.33 1.87
CA LEU A 707 14.63 -1.43 2.47
C LEU A 707 15.28 -0.51 3.52
N ALA A 708 16.18 -1.06 4.35
CA ALA A 708 16.90 -0.29 5.35
C ALA A 708 17.76 0.82 4.72
N MET A 709 18.34 0.58 3.54
CA MET A 709 19.12 1.56 2.79
C MET A 709 18.25 2.61 2.12
N LEU A 710 17.08 2.25 1.58
CA LEU A 710 16.12 3.22 1.06
C LEU A 710 15.64 4.20 2.13
N ASN A 711 15.36 3.71 3.35
CA ASN A 711 15.05 4.58 4.49
C ASN A 711 16.14 5.61 4.80
N MET A 712 17.40 5.33 4.46
CA MET A 712 18.49 6.28 4.67
C MET A 712 18.30 7.54 3.80
N LEU A 713 17.67 7.41 2.62
CA LEU A 713 17.38 8.56 1.75
C LEU A 713 16.46 9.58 2.43
N ALA A 714 15.58 9.17 3.34
CA ALA A 714 14.76 10.10 4.10
C ALA A 714 15.59 11.13 4.89
N VAL A 715 16.79 10.74 5.32
CA VAL A 715 17.70 11.59 6.12
C VAL A 715 18.83 12.17 5.27
N ALA A 716 19.38 11.38 4.35
CA ALA A 716 20.60 11.73 3.62
C ALA A 716 20.34 12.33 2.22
N ALA A 717 19.17 12.11 1.62
CA ALA A 717 18.89 12.66 0.31
C ALA A 717 18.73 14.19 0.39
N PRO A 718 19.30 14.93 -0.55
CA PRO A 718 19.14 16.38 -0.61
C PRO A 718 17.66 16.77 -0.74
N LYS A 719 17.32 17.95 -0.22
CA LYS A 719 15.95 18.49 -0.27
C LYS A 719 15.68 19.26 -1.57
N SER A 720 16.73 19.77 -2.22
CA SER A 720 16.68 20.56 -3.44
C SER A 720 17.91 20.28 -4.32
N VAL A 721 17.88 20.72 -5.58
CA VAL A 721 19.05 20.69 -6.47
C VAL A 721 20.18 21.55 -5.91
N ALA A 722 19.87 22.69 -5.28
CA ALA A 722 20.87 23.59 -4.70
C ALA A 722 21.67 22.91 -3.56
N ASP A 723 21.01 22.07 -2.75
CA ASP A 723 21.64 21.35 -1.62
C ASP A 723 22.37 20.06 -2.05
N SER A 724 22.29 19.69 -3.32
CA SER A 724 22.73 18.36 -3.79
C SER A 724 24.25 18.21 -3.91
N ALA A 725 25.01 19.31 -3.98
CA ALA A 725 26.42 19.30 -4.38
C ALA A 725 27.30 18.34 -3.55
N SER A 726 27.11 18.31 -2.22
CA SER A 726 27.87 17.43 -1.33
C SER A 726 27.52 15.94 -1.53
N ALA A 727 26.22 15.62 -1.62
CA ALA A 727 25.75 14.26 -1.84
C ALA A 727 26.20 13.73 -3.22
N VAL A 728 26.12 14.54 -4.26
CA VAL A 728 26.58 14.22 -5.62
C VAL A 728 28.09 13.98 -5.63
N ARG A 729 28.88 14.85 -4.99
CA ARG A 729 30.33 14.67 -4.88
C ARG A 729 30.66 13.38 -4.15
N MET A 730 29.97 13.08 -3.05
CA MET A 730 30.12 11.84 -2.32
C MET A 730 29.83 10.63 -3.21
N MET A 731 28.69 10.60 -3.92
CA MET A 731 28.33 9.48 -4.80
C MET A 731 29.39 9.24 -5.88
N ARG A 732 29.85 10.30 -6.55
CA ARG A 732 30.83 10.20 -7.64
C ARG A 732 32.24 9.81 -7.18
N THR A 733 32.66 10.24 -5.99
CA THR A 733 34.04 10.03 -5.50
C THR A 733 34.17 8.87 -4.52
N ARG A 734 33.10 8.54 -3.79
CA ARG A 734 33.07 7.58 -2.67
C ARG A 734 31.82 6.71 -2.63
N GLY A 735 30.85 6.91 -3.51
CA GLY A 735 29.61 6.13 -3.57
C GLY A 735 29.86 4.65 -3.90
N PRO A 736 28.99 3.73 -3.47
CA PRO A 736 29.18 2.29 -3.67
C PRO A 736 28.98 1.79 -5.12
N GLY A 737 28.43 2.62 -6.01
CA GLY A 737 27.97 2.25 -7.37
C GLY A 737 29.01 2.28 -8.50
N HIS A 738 30.27 1.88 -8.26
CA HIS A 738 31.30 1.87 -9.33
C HIS A 738 31.19 0.66 -10.26
N LEU A 739 30.64 -0.44 -9.76
CA LEU A 739 30.28 -1.63 -10.52
C LEU A 739 28.88 -2.03 -10.09
N CYS A 740 27.90 -1.73 -10.92
CA CYS A 740 26.51 -2.06 -10.63
C CYS A 740 25.96 -3.01 -11.68
N ILE A 741 25.13 -3.95 -11.26
CA ILE A 741 24.27 -4.71 -12.16
C ILE A 741 22.81 -4.59 -11.72
N THR A 742 21.92 -4.35 -12.66
CA THR A 742 20.48 -4.52 -12.50
C THR A 742 20.05 -5.64 -13.42
N ASP A 743 19.40 -6.64 -12.86
CA ASP A 743 19.06 -7.88 -13.55
C ASP A 743 17.59 -8.19 -13.31
N LEU A 744 16.83 -8.38 -14.38
CA LEU A 744 15.44 -8.88 -14.30
C LEU A 744 15.37 -10.40 -14.41
N GLY A 745 16.50 -11.09 -14.56
CA GLY A 745 16.57 -12.53 -14.75
C GLY A 745 15.79 -12.96 -15.99
N HIS A 746 15.05 -14.06 -15.88
CA HIS A 746 14.09 -14.47 -16.90
C HIS A 746 12.83 -13.62 -16.79
N TYR A 747 12.66 -12.70 -17.73
CA TYR A 747 11.47 -11.87 -17.80
C TYR A 747 10.45 -12.50 -18.75
N ALA A 748 9.24 -12.76 -18.29
CA ALA A 748 8.19 -13.39 -19.08
C ALA A 748 7.54 -12.38 -20.05
N PHE A 749 8.22 -12.09 -21.16
CA PHE A 749 7.68 -11.29 -22.27
C PHE A 749 7.08 -12.21 -23.34
N PRO A 750 5.86 -11.94 -23.85
CA PRO A 750 5.23 -12.81 -24.84
C PRO A 750 6.03 -12.85 -26.17
N ASP A 751 6.08 -14.03 -26.79
CA ASP A 751 6.66 -14.21 -28.15
C ASP A 751 5.73 -13.69 -29.26
N LYS A 752 4.44 -13.50 -28.94
CA LYS A 752 3.40 -13.09 -29.87
C LYS A 752 2.34 -12.26 -29.16
N ILE A 753 1.89 -11.19 -29.81
CA ILE A 753 0.72 -10.38 -29.42
C ILE A 753 -0.09 -10.16 -30.69
N GLY A 754 -1.38 -10.52 -30.68
CA GLY A 754 -2.22 -10.47 -31.87
C GLY A 754 -1.57 -11.16 -33.09
N ALA A 755 -1.38 -10.40 -34.19
CA ALA A 755 -0.72 -10.89 -35.41
C ALA A 755 0.81 -10.78 -35.39
N TRP A 756 1.39 -10.08 -34.41
CA TRP A 756 2.81 -9.76 -34.39
C TRP A 756 3.63 -10.78 -33.62
N ARG A 757 4.76 -11.18 -34.19
CA ARG A 757 5.81 -11.89 -33.45
C ARG A 757 6.70 -10.86 -32.78
N LEU A 758 7.10 -11.10 -31.54
CA LEU A 758 7.93 -10.19 -30.75
C LEU A 758 9.28 -10.83 -30.49
N SER A 759 10.33 -10.01 -30.41
CA SER A 759 11.66 -10.45 -29.99
C SER A 759 12.44 -9.32 -29.34
N GLY A 760 13.55 -9.65 -28.72
CA GLY A 760 14.51 -8.64 -28.27
C GLY A 760 13.97 -7.68 -27.22
N ALA A 761 13.01 -8.11 -26.40
CA ALA A 761 12.44 -7.32 -25.32
C ALA A 761 13.51 -7.13 -24.23
N GLN A 762 13.98 -5.92 -24.05
CA GLN A 762 15.06 -5.64 -23.11
C GLN A 762 14.89 -4.27 -22.48
N PHE A 763 15.52 -4.08 -21.34
CA PHE A 763 15.57 -2.77 -20.69
C PHE A 763 17.00 -2.26 -20.59
N VAL A 764 17.13 -0.94 -20.61
CA VAL A 764 18.39 -0.23 -20.42
C VAL A 764 18.16 0.90 -19.41
N SER A 765 19.20 1.21 -18.65
CA SER A 765 19.18 2.19 -17.57
C SER A 765 20.29 3.20 -17.77
N GLY A 766 19.95 4.49 -17.68
CA GLY A 766 20.92 5.55 -17.47
C GLY A 766 21.52 5.51 -16.05
N MET A 767 22.72 6.06 -15.87
CA MET A 767 23.37 6.14 -14.55
C MET A 767 23.43 7.55 -13.97
N SER A 768 23.33 8.57 -14.82
CA SER A 768 23.50 9.98 -14.44
C SER A 768 24.73 10.19 -13.54
N ILE A 769 24.51 10.56 -12.27
CA ILE A 769 25.51 10.89 -11.26
C ILE A 769 25.81 9.75 -10.26
N CYS A 770 25.18 8.59 -10.43
CA CYS A 770 25.22 7.48 -9.46
C CYS A 770 26.41 6.53 -9.64
N GLY A 771 27.19 6.67 -10.73
CA GLY A 771 28.33 5.82 -11.06
C GLY A 771 28.91 6.13 -12.44
N PHE A 772 29.88 5.31 -12.87
CA PHE A 772 30.49 5.43 -14.22
C PHE A 772 30.24 4.21 -15.11
N ILE A 773 29.96 3.04 -14.52
CA ILE A 773 29.69 1.77 -15.21
C ILE A 773 28.55 1.03 -14.49
N MET A 774 27.53 0.64 -15.26
CA MET A 774 26.40 -0.15 -14.79
C MET A 774 25.92 -1.06 -15.90
N ALA A 775 25.81 -2.35 -15.60
CA ALA A 775 25.20 -3.31 -16.51
C ALA A 775 23.70 -3.43 -16.21
N THR A 776 22.91 -3.53 -17.28
CA THR A 776 21.52 -3.98 -17.24
C THR A 776 21.44 -5.31 -17.97
N ALA A 777 20.72 -6.28 -17.41
CA ALA A 777 20.60 -7.60 -18.00
C ALA A 777 19.19 -8.18 -17.85
N ASN A 778 18.73 -8.87 -18.88
CA ASN A 778 17.52 -9.69 -18.82
C ASN A 778 17.59 -10.80 -19.88
N ALA A 779 16.95 -11.93 -19.58
CA ALA A 779 16.73 -13.02 -20.51
C ALA A 779 15.27 -13.03 -20.97
N THR A 780 15.04 -12.93 -22.28
CA THR A 780 13.71 -13.00 -22.93
C THR A 780 13.86 -13.59 -24.32
N HIS A 781 12.81 -14.21 -24.88
CA HIS A 781 12.84 -14.74 -26.26
C HIS A 781 13.99 -15.71 -26.53
N GLY A 782 14.45 -16.42 -25.49
CA GLY A 782 15.61 -17.33 -25.57
C GLY A 782 16.96 -16.64 -25.69
N GLU A 783 17.06 -15.33 -25.50
CA GLU A 783 18.32 -14.59 -25.59
C GLU A 783 18.63 -13.86 -24.28
N LEU A 784 19.91 -13.77 -23.93
CA LEU A 784 20.38 -12.89 -22.86
C LEU A 784 20.79 -11.56 -23.47
N PHE A 785 20.21 -10.47 -22.99
CA PHE A 785 20.65 -9.12 -23.31
C PHE A 785 21.52 -8.58 -22.17
N PHE A 786 22.75 -8.18 -22.49
CA PHE A 786 23.71 -7.59 -21.57
C PHE A 786 24.11 -6.20 -22.08
N ASN A 787 23.56 -5.18 -21.44
CA ASN A 787 23.72 -3.78 -21.82
C ASN A 787 24.62 -3.08 -20.81
N LEU A 788 25.86 -2.79 -21.20
CA LEU A 788 26.83 -2.07 -20.38
C LEU A 788 26.64 -0.55 -20.57
N GLY A 789 25.93 0.07 -19.64
CA GLY A 789 25.86 1.52 -19.52
C GLY A 789 27.19 2.10 -19.04
N TYR A 790 27.61 3.22 -19.63
CA TYR A 790 28.79 3.98 -19.24
C TYR A 790 28.56 5.49 -19.33
N VAL A 791 29.41 6.29 -18.66
CA VAL A 791 29.29 7.76 -18.66
C VAL A 791 30.47 8.42 -19.35
N GLU A 792 30.24 9.16 -20.44
CA GLU A 792 31.26 10.00 -21.09
C GLU A 792 31.40 11.35 -20.38
N PRO A 793 32.62 11.94 -20.30
CA PRO A 793 33.91 11.41 -20.76
C PRO A 793 34.64 10.56 -19.70
N ALA A 794 33.97 10.13 -18.63
CA ALA A 794 34.59 9.36 -17.55
C ALA A 794 35.03 7.97 -18.00
N VAL A 795 34.29 7.34 -18.89
CA VAL A 795 34.64 6.10 -19.58
C VAL A 795 34.50 6.37 -21.07
N SER A 796 35.53 6.05 -21.86
CA SER A 796 35.44 6.18 -23.32
C SER A 796 34.70 4.97 -23.91
N ARG A 797 34.07 5.14 -25.08
CA ARG A 797 33.42 4.03 -25.80
C ARG A 797 34.32 2.81 -25.98
N GLN A 798 35.56 3.02 -26.43
CA GLN A 798 36.53 1.93 -26.61
C GLN A 798 36.81 1.17 -25.30
N ARG A 799 36.79 1.87 -24.17
CA ARG A 799 36.97 1.28 -22.85
C ARG A 799 35.75 0.46 -22.44
N ALA A 800 34.56 1.00 -22.64
CA ALA A 800 33.30 0.30 -22.38
C ALA A 800 33.16 -0.96 -23.25
N ASP A 801 33.51 -0.89 -24.54
CA ASP A 801 33.53 -2.04 -25.45
C ASP A 801 34.42 -3.18 -24.92
N ARG A 802 35.65 -2.86 -24.50
CA ARG A 802 36.55 -3.86 -23.92
C ARG A 802 35.98 -4.51 -22.67
N LEU A 803 35.40 -3.72 -21.76
CA LEU A 803 34.80 -4.24 -20.54
C LEU A 803 33.60 -5.15 -20.83
N ALA A 804 32.75 -4.77 -21.79
CA ALA A 804 31.61 -5.60 -22.22
C ALA A 804 32.09 -6.91 -22.85
N ASP A 805 33.05 -6.84 -23.78
CA ASP A 805 33.63 -8.00 -24.46
C ASP A 805 34.32 -8.95 -23.47
N GLU A 806 35.09 -8.43 -22.53
CA GLU A 806 35.78 -9.23 -21.52
C GLU A 806 34.80 -9.87 -20.53
N SER A 807 33.69 -9.19 -20.20
CA SER A 807 32.64 -9.76 -19.35
C SER A 807 31.99 -10.97 -20.03
N ILE A 808 31.58 -10.82 -21.30
CA ILE A 808 31.02 -11.93 -22.08
C ILE A 808 32.04 -13.06 -22.27
N ARG A 809 33.30 -12.72 -22.60
CA ARG A 809 34.37 -13.71 -22.73
C ARG A 809 34.61 -14.48 -21.44
N ALA A 810 34.53 -13.82 -20.28
CA ALA A 810 34.69 -14.47 -18.98
C ALA A 810 33.57 -15.49 -18.70
N LEU A 811 32.32 -15.17 -19.08
CA LEU A 811 31.19 -16.11 -19.00
C LEU A 811 31.41 -17.31 -19.94
N LEU A 812 31.68 -17.03 -21.22
CA LEU A 812 31.83 -18.05 -22.25
C LEU A 812 33.04 -18.96 -22.04
N SER A 813 34.10 -18.48 -21.38
CA SER A 813 35.27 -19.31 -21.04
C SER A 813 35.03 -20.20 -19.81
N ALA A 814 33.95 -19.96 -19.06
CA ALA A 814 33.65 -20.66 -17.81
C ALA A 814 32.56 -21.72 -17.95
N ILE A 815 31.77 -21.66 -19.03
CA ILE A 815 30.79 -22.69 -19.45
C ILE A 815 31.48 -23.72 -20.33
#